data_AF-A0A1I5SEF3-F1
#
_entry.id   AF-A0A1I5SEF3-F1
#
_cell.length_a   1.000
_cell.length_b   1.000
_cell.length_c   1.000
_cell.angle_alpha   90.00
_cell.angle_beta   90.00
_cell.angle_gamma   90.00
#
_symmetry.space_group_name_H-M   'P 1'
#
loop_
_entity.id
_entity.type
_entity.pdbx_description
1 polymer ?
#
loop_
_entity_poly.entity_id
_entity_poly.type
_entity_poly.pdbx_seq_one_letter_code
_entity_poly.pdbx_strand_id
1 'polypeptide(L)'
;MATPHPAAPDWFLLPPAEQQLASGWVGYRHVTGVMHWHHAASDEDRLSVALVIPTPSDDDSGIAHALEHMVLRGSTRYPEPETFLALRAELTLLEFNATTQKESTRFHLSGYDPASVLRGIGFMSDCVFSPLLNSDDFDEEIIRHTVRADGLGLDGTLYRELTEYQRNERFNESVDMAVNSEPRAPLYGGMTDTLQALDIVKLRRYHNTYYRPENAVLISSGSWPMIGLWRQVSKALSHVGKALSTPDDDDKVRHERPVSSPAALPELRIETLHFSPYWACVLHPALRALRCQKKLAEMGATLLPLNSDFQPKPTLRFRVTQHTDIAALSRWLEHVQQDLSARRIAWHSQYFALEQGRLMANRWGDGLQRLFHDFAISPFASPYLKAMPNTETLPHESERLLSEPQGEWLSPCQPLRRLSILCRCQARDQATRAAIERWLALCQQRTLRWAWMKGSPILCDIRQWDCANAVIIGYTVDLPVSDVEALRQFWHHTLRMNEIEAIPGTWQRTEDGMVFLGKGSTPVYRTGSIMASHKDEDSAMHVTLSFPHTVEAGDIAVLGQSVMATSMIQKRRLGGRCYAVSVGIDLMHYELTFDTVADGDPSVSFIALLNAFEVLSKPLDDPMFEKACHGGLGLVSAKYNKSQGRFHRALLGMVGQTSAIDVSKTTPDSLVNLVTRVLAALKQPTLH
;
A
#
# COMPACT_ATOMS: atom_id res chain seq x y z
N MET A 1 29.23 7.44 -29.33
CA MET A 1 29.26 6.08 -28.76
C MET A 1 28.79 6.18 -27.32
N ALA A 2 27.91 5.29 -26.86
CA ALA A 2 27.46 5.31 -25.48
C ALA A 2 28.65 4.97 -24.56
N THR A 3 28.89 5.80 -23.55
CA THR A 3 30.05 5.62 -22.66
C THR A 3 29.68 4.62 -21.56
N PRO A 4 30.42 3.50 -21.40
CA PRO A 4 30.18 2.57 -20.31
C PRO A 4 30.49 3.23 -18.97
N HIS A 5 29.75 2.86 -17.93
CA HIS A 5 30.00 3.38 -16.59
C HIS A 5 31.29 2.77 -16.01
N PRO A 6 32.25 3.57 -15.49
CA PRO A 6 33.58 3.07 -15.10
C PRO A 6 33.55 2.01 -14.00
N ALA A 7 32.55 2.02 -13.12
CA ALA A 7 32.38 1.06 -12.03
C ALA A 7 31.35 -0.06 -12.30
N ALA A 8 30.68 -0.01 -13.45
CA ALA A 8 29.63 -0.93 -13.88
C ALA A 8 29.60 -0.98 -15.43
N PRO A 9 30.58 -1.66 -16.07
CA PRO A 9 30.85 -1.53 -17.51
C PRO A 9 29.71 -2.02 -18.39
N ASP A 10 28.82 -2.87 -17.86
CA ASP A 10 27.65 -3.40 -18.55
C ASP A 10 26.51 -2.38 -18.68
N TRP A 11 26.63 -1.22 -18.03
CA TRP A 11 25.66 -0.13 -18.07
C TRP A 11 26.20 1.06 -18.85
N PHE A 12 25.46 1.49 -19.85
CA PHE A 12 25.78 2.65 -20.68
C PHE A 12 24.86 3.80 -20.34
N LEU A 13 25.44 4.98 -20.14
CA LEU A 13 24.68 6.21 -20.03
C LEU A 13 24.01 6.51 -21.38
N LEU A 14 22.71 6.85 -21.39
CA LEU A 14 22.03 7.26 -22.62
C LEU A 14 22.63 8.57 -23.16
N PRO A 15 22.62 8.80 -24.48
CA PRO A 15 23.11 10.04 -25.09
C PRO A 15 22.42 11.28 -24.51
N PRO A 16 23.08 12.46 -24.43
CA PRO A 16 22.49 13.68 -23.88
C PRO A 16 21.14 14.08 -24.51
N ALA A 17 20.91 13.77 -25.79
CA ALA A 17 19.64 14.05 -26.48
C ALA A 17 18.47 13.16 -26.00
N GLU A 18 18.77 12.03 -25.36
CA GLU A 18 17.80 11.11 -24.76
C GLU A 18 17.70 11.32 -23.24
N GLN A 19 18.55 12.15 -22.65
CA GLN A 19 18.50 12.49 -21.22
C GLN A 19 17.48 13.59 -20.95
N GLN A 20 16.93 13.63 -19.73
CA GLN A 20 16.08 14.73 -19.27
C GLN A 20 16.59 15.34 -17.97
N LEU A 21 17.75 15.99 -18.07
CA LEU A 21 18.39 16.68 -16.95
C LEU A 21 17.51 17.78 -16.34
N ALA A 22 16.63 18.40 -17.14
CA ALA A 22 15.73 19.46 -16.68
C ALA A 22 14.64 18.95 -15.72
N SER A 23 14.21 17.69 -15.84
CA SER A 23 13.28 17.03 -14.93
C SER A 23 13.99 16.15 -13.90
N GLY A 24 15.32 16.13 -13.89
CA GLY A 24 16.12 15.35 -12.94
C GLY A 24 16.24 13.86 -13.27
N TRP A 25 15.75 13.40 -14.43
CA TRP A 25 15.80 11.99 -14.82
C TRP A 25 17.05 11.69 -15.64
N VAL A 26 17.74 10.62 -15.24
CA VAL A 26 18.93 10.12 -15.92
C VAL A 26 18.71 8.67 -16.35
N GLY A 27 18.86 8.43 -17.66
CA GLY A 27 18.65 7.13 -18.28
C GLY A 27 19.93 6.37 -18.53
N TYR A 28 19.88 5.05 -18.32
CA TYR A 28 20.95 4.09 -18.54
C TYR A 28 20.41 2.85 -19.23
N ARG A 29 21.23 2.19 -20.05
CA ARG A 29 20.87 0.93 -20.71
C ARG A 29 21.90 -0.14 -20.36
N HIS A 30 21.43 -1.32 -19.96
CA HIS A 30 22.29 -2.48 -19.79
C HIS A 30 22.60 -3.15 -21.14
N VAL A 31 23.72 -3.87 -21.28
CA VAL A 31 24.08 -4.65 -22.48
C VAL A 31 22.98 -5.62 -22.94
N THR A 32 22.16 -6.13 -22.01
CA THR A 32 21.04 -7.05 -22.31
C THR A 32 19.77 -6.34 -22.79
N GLY A 33 19.73 -5.01 -22.77
CA GLY A 33 18.57 -4.23 -23.21
C GLY A 33 17.74 -3.61 -22.09
N VAL A 34 17.89 -4.06 -20.82
CA VAL A 34 17.17 -3.48 -19.67
C VAL A 34 17.40 -1.97 -19.61
N MET A 35 16.29 -1.23 -19.54
CA MET A 35 16.31 0.21 -19.36
C MET A 35 16.29 0.56 -17.87
N HIS A 36 17.16 1.47 -17.42
CA HIS A 36 17.11 2.02 -16.07
C HIS A 36 16.95 3.54 -16.10
N TRP A 37 15.92 4.03 -15.42
CA TRP A 37 15.71 5.44 -15.19
C TRP A 37 15.85 5.77 -13.71
N HIS A 38 16.74 6.70 -13.41
CA HIS A 38 16.97 7.17 -12.05
C HIS A 38 16.58 8.64 -11.90
N HIS A 39 15.75 8.94 -10.91
CA HIS A 39 15.40 10.31 -10.55
C HIS A 39 16.47 10.92 -9.64
N ALA A 40 17.51 11.50 -10.26
CA ALA A 40 18.69 12.03 -9.58
C ALA A 40 18.45 13.37 -8.85
N ALA A 41 17.35 14.08 -9.16
CA ALA A 41 16.93 15.28 -8.45
C ALA A 41 16.14 14.99 -7.16
N SER A 42 16.00 13.72 -6.79
CA SER A 42 15.31 13.33 -5.57
C SER A 42 16.22 13.52 -4.35
N ASP A 43 15.77 14.37 -3.43
CA ASP A 43 16.43 14.62 -2.14
C ASP A 43 16.04 13.58 -1.08
N GLU A 44 15.42 12.47 -1.47
CA GLU A 44 14.94 11.46 -0.54
C GLU A 44 16.09 10.60 0.01
N ASP A 45 16.18 10.54 1.35
CA ASP A 45 17.10 9.64 2.04
C ASP A 45 16.70 8.16 1.89
N ARG A 46 15.48 7.84 1.43
CA ARG A 46 15.07 6.46 1.14
C ARG A 46 15.43 6.10 -0.30
N LEU A 47 15.75 4.83 -0.53
CA LEU A 47 15.87 4.28 -1.88
C LEU A 47 14.57 3.55 -2.23
N SER A 48 13.89 4.02 -3.28
CA SER A 48 12.72 3.34 -3.85
C SER A 48 13.10 2.77 -5.21
N VAL A 49 12.74 1.51 -5.46
CA VAL A 49 13.11 0.80 -6.69
C VAL A 49 11.93 -0.05 -7.15
N ALA A 50 11.66 -0.04 -8.46
CA ALA A 50 10.73 -0.97 -9.07
C ALA A 50 11.28 -1.52 -10.40
N LEU A 51 11.16 -2.83 -10.57
CA LEU A 51 11.36 -3.53 -11.83
C LEU A 51 9.98 -3.80 -12.45
N VAL A 52 9.73 -3.24 -13.63
CA VAL A 52 8.44 -3.32 -14.32
C VAL A 52 8.57 -4.13 -15.59
N ILE A 53 7.70 -5.14 -15.73
CA ILE A 53 7.60 -6.01 -16.90
C ILE A 53 6.24 -5.78 -17.59
N PRO A 54 6.19 -5.58 -18.91
CA PRO A 54 4.93 -5.55 -19.63
C PRO A 54 4.34 -6.96 -19.69
N THR A 55 3.12 -7.12 -19.18
CA THR A 55 2.41 -8.40 -19.05
C THR A 55 0.95 -8.20 -19.47
N PRO A 56 0.66 -8.05 -20.78
CA PRO A 56 -0.70 -7.86 -21.25
C PRO A 56 -1.57 -9.08 -20.95
N SER A 57 -2.77 -8.84 -20.44
CA SER A 57 -3.81 -9.84 -20.21
C SER A 57 -5.12 -9.42 -20.86
N ASP A 58 -5.55 -10.19 -21.85
CA ASP A 58 -6.79 -9.95 -22.62
C ASP A 58 -7.93 -10.93 -22.27
N ASP A 59 -7.69 -11.83 -21.32
CA ASP A 59 -8.68 -12.79 -20.81
C ASP A 59 -8.76 -12.79 -19.27
N ASP A 60 -9.66 -13.62 -18.75
CA ASP A 60 -9.92 -13.77 -17.32
C ASP A 60 -9.11 -14.91 -16.68
N SER A 61 -8.13 -15.48 -17.37
CA SER A 61 -7.43 -16.69 -16.88
C SER A 61 -6.62 -16.45 -15.60
N GLY A 62 -6.22 -15.20 -15.37
CA GLY A 62 -5.30 -14.85 -14.29
C GLY A 62 -3.83 -15.19 -14.56
N ILE A 63 -3.45 -15.47 -15.82
CA ILE A 63 -2.08 -15.92 -16.15
C ILE A 63 -0.97 -14.95 -15.71
N ALA A 64 -1.21 -13.63 -15.80
CA ALA A 64 -0.23 -12.63 -15.37
C ALA A 64 -0.04 -12.65 -13.84
N HIS A 65 -1.15 -12.75 -13.10
CA HIS A 65 -1.15 -12.81 -11.64
C HIS A 65 -0.55 -14.13 -11.12
N ALA A 66 -0.91 -15.26 -11.74
CA ALA A 66 -0.31 -16.56 -11.44
C ALA A 66 1.20 -16.56 -11.71
N LEU A 67 1.65 -15.93 -12.79
CA LEU A 67 3.09 -15.85 -13.07
C LEU A 67 3.82 -14.94 -12.07
N GLU A 68 3.22 -13.83 -11.62
CA GLU A 68 3.78 -13.00 -10.54
C GLU A 68 4.12 -13.83 -9.30
N HIS A 69 3.19 -14.67 -8.84
CA HIS A 69 3.42 -15.58 -7.72
C HIS A 69 4.53 -16.58 -8.05
N MET A 70 4.39 -17.25 -9.20
CA MET A 70 5.27 -18.37 -9.55
C MET A 70 6.74 -17.97 -9.79
N VAL A 71 7.02 -16.75 -10.26
CA VAL A 71 8.42 -16.31 -10.37
C VAL A 71 9.07 -16.10 -9.00
N LEU A 72 8.28 -15.79 -7.95
CA LEU A 72 8.78 -15.62 -6.58
C LEU A 72 8.93 -16.94 -5.81
N ARG A 73 8.43 -18.06 -6.35
CA ARG A 73 8.60 -19.43 -5.82
C ARG A 73 9.97 -20.06 -6.12
N GLY A 74 10.93 -19.27 -6.61
CA GLY A 74 12.32 -19.69 -6.72
C GLY A 74 12.94 -19.36 -8.06
N SER A 75 14.26 -19.23 -8.03
CA SER A 75 15.11 -18.87 -9.16
C SER A 75 16.37 -19.70 -9.20
N THR A 76 17.14 -19.55 -10.27
CA THR A 76 18.42 -20.27 -10.42
C THR A 76 19.39 -19.96 -9.27
N ARG A 77 19.44 -18.72 -8.76
CA ARG A 77 20.31 -18.36 -7.63
C ARG A 77 19.65 -18.59 -6.27
N TYR A 78 18.33 -18.51 -6.21
CA TYR A 78 17.55 -18.68 -4.99
C TYR A 78 16.51 -19.79 -5.20
N PRO A 79 16.95 -21.07 -5.19
CA PRO A 79 16.09 -22.18 -5.60
C PRO A 79 15.00 -22.52 -4.59
N GLU A 80 15.13 -22.09 -3.34
CA GLU A 80 14.19 -22.40 -2.28
C GLU A 80 12.91 -21.56 -2.42
N PRO A 81 11.72 -22.17 -2.53
CA PRO A 81 10.47 -21.43 -2.75
C PRO A 81 10.09 -20.46 -1.62
N GLU A 82 10.54 -20.73 -0.41
CA GLU A 82 10.28 -19.89 0.77
C GLU A 82 11.21 -18.66 0.86
N THR A 83 12.14 -18.49 -0.10
CA THR A 83 13.12 -17.39 -0.03
C THR A 83 12.47 -16.02 -0.01
N PHE A 84 11.40 -15.80 -0.79
CA PHE A 84 10.71 -14.51 -0.80
C PHE A 84 10.15 -14.16 0.58
N LEU A 85 9.45 -15.10 1.22
CA LEU A 85 8.88 -14.91 2.56
C LEU A 85 9.98 -14.73 3.61
N ALA A 86 11.08 -15.49 3.49
CA ALA A 86 12.25 -15.35 4.36
C ALA A 86 12.88 -13.95 4.27
N LEU A 87 13.12 -13.45 3.05
CA LEU A 87 13.66 -12.11 2.82
C LEU A 87 12.70 -11.02 3.27
N ARG A 88 11.39 -11.19 3.09
CA ARG A 88 10.39 -10.24 3.59
C ARG A 88 10.36 -10.15 5.11
N ALA A 89 10.72 -11.23 5.81
CA ALA A 89 10.87 -11.22 7.27
C ALA A 89 12.27 -10.78 7.75
N GLU A 90 13.29 -10.84 6.90
CA GLU A 90 14.69 -10.52 7.23
C GLU A 90 15.05 -9.06 6.91
N LEU A 91 14.59 -8.53 5.77
CA LEU A 91 15.02 -7.24 5.24
C LEU A 91 14.18 -6.09 5.80
N THR A 92 14.83 -5.08 6.38
CA THR A 92 14.17 -3.91 6.99
C THR A 92 13.68 -2.92 5.93
N LEU A 93 12.70 -3.35 5.14
CA LEU A 93 12.10 -2.58 4.05
C LEU A 93 10.77 -1.97 4.49
N LEU A 94 10.47 -0.77 3.98
CA LEU A 94 9.19 -0.10 4.16
C LEU A 94 8.11 -0.79 3.31
N GLU A 95 8.49 -1.20 2.10
CA GLU A 95 7.66 -1.96 1.16
C GLU A 95 8.57 -3.01 0.49
N PHE A 96 8.05 -4.23 0.30
CA PHE A 96 8.70 -5.27 -0.47
C PHE A 96 7.62 -6.23 -1.00
N ASN A 97 7.22 -6.01 -2.24
CA ASN A 97 6.02 -6.62 -2.77
C ASN A 97 6.03 -6.69 -4.31
N ALA A 98 5.07 -7.42 -4.86
CA ALA A 98 4.78 -7.41 -6.28
C ALA A 98 3.33 -6.99 -6.51
N THR A 99 3.02 -6.54 -7.72
CA THR A 99 1.66 -6.13 -8.10
C THR A 99 1.45 -6.33 -9.59
N THR A 100 0.43 -7.13 -9.93
CA THR A 100 -0.05 -7.30 -11.30
C THR A 100 -1.17 -6.33 -11.58
N GLN A 101 -1.07 -5.74 -12.75
CA GLN A 101 -2.10 -4.93 -13.34
C GLN A 101 -2.39 -5.42 -14.78
N LYS A 102 -3.32 -4.81 -15.49
CA LYS A 102 -3.82 -5.28 -16.80
C LYS A 102 -2.71 -5.49 -17.82
N GLU A 103 -1.73 -4.58 -17.84
CA GLU A 103 -0.69 -4.53 -18.86
C GLU A 103 0.73 -4.65 -18.31
N SER A 104 0.89 -4.70 -16.99
CA SER A 104 2.22 -4.78 -16.38
C SER A 104 2.20 -5.45 -15.01
N THR A 105 3.30 -6.15 -14.71
CA THR A 105 3.62 -6.66 -13.37
C THR A 105 4.82 -5.88 -12.84
N ARG A 106 4.73 -5.45 -11.59
CA ARG A 106 5.72 -4.59 -10.92
C ARG A 106 6.27 -5.30 -9.71
N PHE A 107 7.60 -5.42 -9.64
CA PHE A 107 8.33 -5.94 -8.48
C PHE A 107 9.02 -4.77 -7.81
N HIS A 108 8.58 -4.41 -6.61
CA HIS A 108 8.93 -3.11 -6.03
C HIS A 108 9.29 -3.21 -4.55
N LEU A 109 10.14 -2.28 -4.14
CA LEU A 109 10.53 -2.13 -2.75
C LEU A 109 11.00 -0.71 -2.44
N SER A 110 10.93 -0.35 -1.17
CA SER A 110 11.51 0.89 -0.67
C SER A 110 12.07 0.70 0.74
N GLY A 111 13.12 1.44 1.08
CA GLY A 111 13.77 1.34 2.39
C GLY A 111 14.76 2.47 2.67
N TYR A 112 15.08 2.65 3.95
CA TYR A 112 16.13 3.57 4.39
C TYR A 112 17.51 2.90 4.49
N ASP A 113 17.55 1.56 4.56
CA ASP A 113 18.80 0.79 4.51
C ASP A 113 19.09 0.34 3.06
N PRO A 114 20.16 0.88 2.43
CA PRO A 114 20.53 0.48 1.08
C PRO A 114 20.91 -0.99 0.99
N ALA A 115 21.52 -1.58 2.02
CA ALA A 115 21.95 -2.97 1.96
C ALA A 115 20.73 -3.90 1.80
N SER A 116 19.68 -3.65 2.57
CA SER A 116 18.39 -4.34 2.44
C SER A 116 17.74 -4.12 1.08
N VAL A 117 17.71 -2.88 0.59
CA VAL A 117 17.13 -2.57 -0.73
C VAL A 117 17.89 -3.28 -1.85
N LEU A 118 19.22 -3.25 -1.82
CA LEU A 118 20.07 -3.91 -2.80
C LEU A 118 19.93 -5.43 -2.78
N ARG A 119 19.75 -6.05 -1.61
CA ARG A 119 19.46 -7.48 -1.50
C ARG A 119 18.08 -7.83 -2.05
N GLY A 120 17.06 -7.06 -1.68
CA GLY A 120 15.68 -7.28 -2.13
C GLY A 120 15.54 -7.18 -3.65
N ILE A 121 16.07 -6.11 -4.26
CA ILE A 121 16.03 -5.97 -5.72
C ILE A 121 16.90 -7.01 -6.45
N GLY A 122 18.03 -7.41 -5.85
CA GLY A 122 18.88 -8.47 -6.39
C GLY A 122 18.15 -9.82 -6.45
N PHE A 123 17.40 -10.15 -5.39
CA PHE A 123 16.52 -11.33 -5.34
C PHE A 123 15.39 -11.22 -6.38
N MET A 124 14.61 -10.14 -6.36
CA MET A 124 13.50 -9.95 -7.31
C MET A 124 13.96 -10.02 -8.76
N SER A 125 15.10 -9.41 -9.09
CA SER A 125 15.65 -9.45 -10.44
C SER A 125 16.00 -10.88 -10.86
N ASP A 126 16.55 -11.70 -9.97
CA ASP A 126 16.89 -13.10 -10.29
C ASP A 126 15.63 -13.95 -10.50
N CYS A 127 14.63 -13.77 -9.63
CA CYS A 127 13.30 -14.39 -9.76
C CYS A 127 12.62 -14.01 -11.07
N VAL A 128 12.62 -12.74 -11.45
CA VAL A 128 11.98 -12.27 -12.69
C VAL A 128 12.68 -12.84 -13.92
N PHE A 129 14.00 -12.78 -13.99
CA PHE A 129 14.73 -13.14 -15.22
C PHE A 129 15.14 -14.61 -15.32
N SER A 130 15.23 -15.34 -14.21
CA SER A 130 15.67 -16.74 -14.17
C SER A 130 14.86 -17.60 -13.18
N PRO A 131 13.51 -17.61 -13.27
CA PRO A 131 12.66 -18.41 -12.38
C PRO A 131 12.78 -19.91 -12.65
N LEU A 132 12.42 -20.73 -11.66
CA LEU A 132 12.34 -22.19 -11.82
C LEU A 132 11.05 -22.66 -12.50
N LEU A 133 9.90 -22.11 -12.12
CA LEU A 133 8.56 -22.50 -12.60
C LEU A 133 8.34 -24.02 -12.60
N ASN A 134 8.39 -24.64 -11.41
CA ASN A 134 8.17 -26.09 -11.22
C ASN A 134 6.68 -26.43 -11.15
N SER A 135 6.33 -27.66 -11.52
CA SER A 135 4.94 -28.17 -11.44
C SER A 135 4.46 -28.34 -9.99
N ASP A 136 5.31 -28.88 -9.11
CA ASP A 136 4.93 -29.09 -7.70
C ASP A 136 4.64 -27.76 -7.00
N ASP A 137 5.44 -26.72 -7.28
CA ASP A 137 5.19 -25.37 -6.78
C ASP A 137 3.91 -24.76 -7.37
N PHE A 138 3.56 -25.09 -8.62
CA PHE A 138 2.34 -24.62 -9.25
C PHE A 138 1.09 -25.17 -8.55
N ASP A 139 1.08 -26.46 -8.22
CA ASP A 139 -0.06 -27.10 -7.55
C ASP A 139 -0.29 -26.50 -6.15
N GLU A 140 0.79 -26.21 -5.41
CA GLU A 140 0.72 -25.59 -4.08
C GLU A 140 0.33 -24.11 -4.14
N GLU A 141 0.93 -23.35 -5.06
CA GLU A 141 0.80 -21.90 -5.11
C GLU A 141 -0.46 -21.45 -5.85
N ILE A 142 -0.82 -22.11 -6.95
CA ILE A 142 -1.93 -21.68 -7.82
C ILE A 142 -3.21 -22.41 -7.47
N ILE A 143 -3.27 -23.70 -7.80
CA ILE A 143 -4.48 -24.51 -7.62
C ILE A 143 -4.20 -26.01 -7.63
N ARG A 144 -4.78 -26.74 -6.67
CA ARG A 144 -4.79 -28.20 -6.58
C ARG A 144 -6.15 -28.74 -6.14
N HIS A 145 -6.42 -29.98 -6.50
CA HIS A 145 -7.55 -30.73 -5.94
C HIS A 145 -7.22 -31.23 -4.53
N THR A 146 -8.17 -31.11 -3.62
CA THR A 146 -8.08 -31.61 -2.23
C THR A 146 -9.26 -32.53 -1.93
N VAL A 147 -9.06 -33.49 -1.02
CA VAL A 147 -10.16 -34.33 -0.53
C VAL A 147 -10.66 -33.76 0.79
N ARG A 148 -11.93 -33.40 0.85
CA ARG A 148 -12.64 -32.91 2.05
C ARG A 148 -13.70 -33.92 2.49
N ALA A 149 -14.19 -33.77 3.71
CA ALA A 149 -15.20 -34.67 4.30
C ALA A 149 -16.52 -34.72 3.51
N ASP A 150 -16.81 -33.67 2.72
CA ASP A 150 -18.00 -33.48 1.90
C ASP A 150 -17.77 -33.69 0.39
N GLY A 151 -16.54 -34.03 -0.05
CA GLY A 151 -16.22 -34.30 -1.45
C GLY A 151 -14.85 -33.77 -1.90
N LEU A 152 -14.69 -33.61 -3.22
CA LEU A 152 -13.49 -32.98 -3.80
C LEU A 152 -13.59 -31.45 -3.69
N GLY A 153 -12.57 -30.83 -3.12
CA GLY A 153 -12.40 -29.39 -3.02
C GLY A 153 -11.23 -28.88 -3.87
N LEU A 154 -11.08 -27.55 -3.90
CA LEU A 154 -9.95 -26.84 -4.49
C LEU A 154 -9.21 -26.06 -3.40
N ASP A 155 -7.89 -25.96 -3.54
CA ASP A 155 -7.01 -25.21 -2.63
C ASP A 155 -5.77 -24.69 -3.39
N GLY A 156 -5.04 -23.75 -2.81
CA GLY A 156 -3.86 -23.10 -3.38
C GLY A 156 -3.69 -21.70 -2.79
N THR A 157 -2.48 -21.14 -2.76
CA THR A 157 -2.24 -19.79 -2.23
C THR A 157 -3.08 -18.74 -2.99
N LEU A 158 -2.95 -18.68 -4.32
CA LEU A 158 -3.70 -17.76 -5.18
C LEU A 158 -5.21 -18.06 -5.16
N TYR A 159 -5.61 -19.33 -5.15
CA TYR A 159 -7.03 -19.69 -5.02
C TYR A 159 -7.65 -19.14 -3.73
N ARG A 160 -6.96 -19.25 -2.59
CA ARG A 160 -7.41 -18.69 -1.31
C ARG A 160 -7.45 -17.16 -1.34
N GLU A 161 -6.44 -16.53 -1.92
CA GLU A 161 -6.39 -15.08 -2.10
C GLU A 161 -7.60 -14.56 -2.90
N LEU A 162 -7.88 -15.16 -4.07
CA LEU A 162 -9.04 -14.80 -4.88
C LEU A 162 -10.36 -15.09 -4.17
N THR A 163 -10.44 -16.15 -3.35
CA THR A 163 -11.62 -16.44 -2.52
C THR A 163 -11.88 -15.30 -1.52
N GLU A 164 -10.83 -14.76 -0.88
CA GLU A 164 -10.97 -13.61 0.03
C GLU A 164 -11.36 -12.33 -0.71
N TYR A 165 -10.81 -12.10 -1.92
CA TYR A 165 -11.26 -11.00 -2.78
C TYR A 165 -12.75 -11.11 -3.13
N GLN A 166 -13.22 -12.30 -3.51
CA GLN A 166 -14.62 -12.53 -3.87
C GLN A 166 -15.60 -12.43 -2.68
N ARG A 167 -15.11 -12.45 -1.43
CA ARG A 167 -15.93 -12.12 -0.25
C ARG A 167 -16.11 -10.61 -0.05
N ASN A 168 -15.29 -9.79 -0.71
CA ASN A 168 -15.34 -8.34 -0.59
C ASN A 168 -16.39 -7.75 -1.54
N GLU A 169 -17.42 -7.08 -1.00
CA GLU A 169 -18.47 -6.45 -1.79
C GLU A 169 -17.92 -5.45 -2.83
N ARG A 170 -16.87 -4.68 -2.51
CA ARG A 170 -16.28 -3.71 -3.44
C ARG A 170 -15.56 -4.36 -4.62
N PHE A 171 -14.96 -5.53 -4.39
CA PHE A 171 -14.34 -6.31 -5.45
C PHE A 171 -15.44 -6.84 -6.38
N ASN A 172 -16.52 -7.40 -5.83
CA ASN A 172 -17.66 -7.88 -6.62
C ASN A 172 -18.33 -6.75 -7.42
N GLU A 173 -18.49 -5.55 -6.84
CA GLU A 173 -18.93 -4.36 -7.59
C GLU A 173 -17.99 -4.03 -8.76
N SER A 174 -16.67 -4.18 -8.58
CA SER A 174 -15.67 -3.97 -9.62
C SER A 174 -15.73 -5.04 -10.72
N VAL A 175 -16.01 -6.29 -10.36
CA VAL A 175 -16.26 -7.40 -11.30
C VAL A 175 -17.51 -7.13 -12.13
N ASP A 176 -18.63 -6.77 -11.47
CA ASP A 176 -19.88 -6.42 -12.14
C ASP A 176 -19.66 -5.25 -13.12
N MET A 177 -18.87 -4.25 -12.71
CA MET A 177 -18.49 -3.15 -13.58
C MET A 177 -17.69 -3.60 -14.80
N ALA A 178 -16.70 -4.47 -14.60
CA ALA A 178 -15.83 -4.95 -15.67
C ALA A 178 -16.60 -5.80 -16.70
N VAL A 179 -17.39 -6.76 -16.21
CA VAL A 179 -18.13 -7.74 -17.02
C VAL A 179 -19.27 -7.10 -17.80
N ASN A 180 -19.98 -6.13 -17.19
CA ASN A 180 -21.15 -5.51 -17.80
C ASN A 180 -20.84 -4.19 -18.54
N SER A 181 -19.57 -3.77 -18.60
CA SER A 181 -19.14 -2.61 -19.38
C SER A 181 -18.99 -2.92 -20.86
N GLU A 182 -19.17 -1.91 -21.72
CA GLU A 182 -18.90 -1.98 -23.16
C GLU A 182 -17.79 -0.97 -23.52
N PRO A 183 -16.61 -1.41 -24.02
CA PRO A 183 -16.18 -2.80 -24.15
C PRO A 183 -15.90 -3.44 -22.78
N ARG A 184 -16.16 -4.75 -22.67
CA ARG A 184 -15.89 -5.53 -21.47
C ARG A 184 -14.41 -5.43 -21.07
N ALA A 185 -14.14 -5.22 -19.78
CA ALA A 185 -12.79 -5.31 -19.25
C ALA A 185 -12.46 -6.75 -18.83
N PRO A 186 -11.24 -7.24 -19.17
CA PRO A 186 -10.80 -8.55 -18.72
C PRO A 186 -10.53 -8.54 -17.21
N LEU A 187 -10.87 -9.65 -16.56
CA LEU A 187 -10.56 -9.89 -15.16
C LEU A 187 -9.13 -10.40 -15.05
N TYR A 188 -8.16 -9.54 -15.38
CA TYR A 188 -6.75 -9.90 -15.58
C TYR A 188 -6.07 -10.60 -14.38
N GLY A 189 -6.62 -10.44 -13.17
CA GLY A 189 -6.15 -11.10 -11.95
C GLY A 189 -6.62 -12.55 -11.79
N GLY A 190 -7.58 -12.99 -12.62
CA GLY A 190 -8.24 -14.29 -12.51
C GLY A 190 -9.39 -14.31 -11.52
N MET A 191 -10.19 -15.36 -11.62
CA MET A 191 -11.25 -15.77 -10.69
C MET A 191 -11.05 -17.22 -10.27
N THR A 192 -11.60 -17.61 -9.12
CA THR A 192 -11.47 -18.98 -8.58
C THR A 192 -11.95 -20.07 -9.54
N ASP A 193 -12.95 -19.79 -10.39
CA ASP A 193 -13.47 -20.68 -11.42
C ASP A 193 -12.59 -20.72 -12.69
N THR A 194 -11.83 -19.67 -12.97
CA THR A 194 -10.93 -19.59 -14.15
C THR A 194 -9.55 -20.20 -13.93
N LEU A 195 -9.07 -20.30 -12.68
CA LEU A 195 -7.70 -20.78 -12.38
C LEU A 195 -7.43 -22.20 -12.89
N GLN A 196 -8.46 -23.05 -12.99
CA GLN A 196 -8.33 -24.42 -13.52
C GLN A 196 -7.93 -24.45 -15.01
N ALA A 197 -8.05 -23.33 -15.72
CA ALA A 197 -7.57 -23.22 -17.11
C ALA A 197 -6.06 -23.01 -17.20
N LEU A 198 -5.36 -22.74 -16.09
CA LEU A 198 -3.92 -22.54 -16.07
C LEU A 198 -3.17 -23.88 -15.96
N ASP A 199 -1.97 -23.90 -16.53
CA ASP A 199 -1.00 -24.98 -16.34
C ASP A 199 0.42 -24.40 -16.40
N ILE A 200 1.39 -25.17 -15.92
CA ILE A 200 2.78 -24.71 -15.84
C ILE A 200 3.41 -24.44 -17.22
N VAL A 201 2.93 -25.11 -18.28
CA VAL A 201 3.45 -24.93 -19.65
C VAL A 201 3.01 -23.57 -20.20
N LYS A 202 1.75 -23.18 -19.97
CA LYS A 202 1.23 -21.84 -20.30
C LYS A 202 2.00 -20.76 -19.58
N LEU A 203 2.27 -20.92 -18.28
CA LEU A 203 3.07 -19.97 -17.51
C LEU A 203 4.49 -19.82 -18.07
N ARG A 204 5.17 -20.93 -18.40
CA ARG A 204 6.50 -20.91 -19.03
C ARG A 204 6.48 -20.22 -20.39
N ARG A 205 5.46 -20.47 -21.22
CA ARG A 205 5.29 -19.80 -22.52
C ARG A 205 5.05 -18.29 -22.37
N TYR A 206 4.21 -17.91 -21.40
CA TYR A 206 3.94 -16.51 -21.09
C TYR A 206 5.21 -15.80 -20.59
N HIS A 207 5.95 -16.42 -19.67
CA HIS A 207 7.26 -15.92 -19.20
C HIS A 207 8.25 -15.74 -20.35
N ASN A 208 8.45 -16.78 -21.17
CA ASN A 208 9.29 -16.74 -22.37
C ASN A 208 8.84 -15.66 -23.37
N THR A 209 7.59 -15.20 -23.35
CA THR A 209 7.15 -14.15 -24.27
C THR A 209 7.44 -12.77 -23.70
N TYR A 210 7.13 -12.54 -22.43
CA TYR A 210 7.04 -11.20 -21.86
C TYR A 210 8.20 -10.81 -20.93
N TYR A 211 8.75 -11.75 -20.17
CA TYR A 211 9.80 -11.51 -19.16
C TYR A 211 11.21 -11.44 -19.78
N ARG A 212 11.34 -10.69 -20.88
CA ARG A 212 12.60 -10.48 -21.60
C ARG A 212 13.33 -9.23 -21.07
N PRO A 213 14.67 -9.26 -20.91
CA PRO A 213 15.42 -8.10 -20.45
C PRO A 213 15.17 -6.82 -21.26
N GLU A 214 15.07 -6.92 -22.57
CA GLU A 214 14.77 -5.81 -23.49
C GLU A 214 13.38 -5.18 -23.28
N ASN A 215 12.45 -5.89 -22.65
CA ASN A 215 11.12 -5.37 -22.29
C ASN A 215 11.08 -4.75 -20.88
N ALA A 216 12.10 -5.01 -20.06
CA ALA A 216 12.09 -4.63 -18.65
C ALA A 216 12.56 -3.19 -18.43
N VAL A 217 11.84 -2.48 -17.56
CA VAL A 217 12.19 -1.13 -17.11
C VAL A 217 12.44 -1.14 -15.61
N LEU A 218 13.65 -0.80 -15.21
CA LEU A 218 14.02 -0.50 -13.84
C LEU A 218 13.83 1.00 -13.61
N ILE A 219 13.10 1.37 -12.56
CA ILE A 219 12.97 2.76 -12.14
C ILE A 219 13.43 2.89 -10.69
N SER A 220 14.14 3.98 -10.37
CA SER A 220 14.60 4.25 -9.02
C SER A 220 14.58 5.74 -8.66
N SER A 221 14.42 6.04 -7.37
CA SER A 221 14.54 7.38 -6.80
C SER A 221 15.22 7.34 -5.43
N GLY A 222 15.88 8.44 -5.08
CA GLY A 222 16.61 8.63 -3.82
C GLY A 222 18.06 9.04 -4.05
N SER A 223 18.70 9.61 -3.04
CA SER A 223 20.02 10.26 -3.13
C SER A 223 21.23 9.31 -3.13
N TRP A 224 21.05 8.05 -3.56
CA TRP A 224 22.01 6.96 -3.36
C TRP A 224 22.92 6.71 -4.58
N PRO A 225 24.15 6.20 -4.40
CA PRO A 225 24.97 5.75 -5.52
C PRO A 225 24.41 4.50 -6.23
N MET A 226 24.12 4.60 -7.53
CA MET A 226 23.47 3.52 -8.31
C MET A 226 24.35 2.29 -8.60
N ILE A 227 25.66 2.38 -8.36
CA ILE A 227 26.61 1.30 -8.67
C ILE A 227 26.24 0.00 -7.95
N GLY A 228 25.78 0.08 -6.69
CA GLY A 228 25.35 -1.09 -5.92
C GLY A 228 24.14 -1.77 -6.58
N LEU A 229 23.15 -0.97 -7.01
CA LEU A 229 21.93 -1.44 -7.68
C LEU A 229 22.28 -2.13 -9.00
N TRP A 230 23.07 -1.46 -9.84
CA TRP A 230 23.53 -2.01 -11.11
C TRP A 230 24.27 -3.33 -10.98
N ARG A 231 25.13 -3.47 -9.97
CA ARG A 231 25.83 -4.73 -9.71
C ARG A 231 24.88 -5.87 -9.36
N GLN A 232 23.82 -5.61 -8.60
CA GLN A 232 22.85 -6.65 -8.25
C GLN A 232 22.02 -7.07 -9.45
N VAL A 233 21.55 -6.10 -10.24
CA VAL A 233 20.76 -6.36 -11.44
C VAL A 233 21.61 -7.04 -12.52
N SER A 234 22.85 -6.61 -12.75
CA SER A 234 23.75 -7.26 -13.71
C SER A 234 24.07 -8.71 -13.32
N LYS A 235 24.15 -9.04 -12.02
CA LYS A 235 24.28 -10.44 -11.60
C LYS A 235 23.07 -11.25 -12.04
N ALA A 236 21.85 -10.78 -11.77
CA ALA A 236 20.62 -11.45 -12.22
C ALA A 236 20.55 -11.63 -13.74
N LEU A 237 21.11 -10.68 -14.50
CA LEU A 237 21.14 -10.72 -15.96
C LEU A 237 22.23 -11.63 -16.55
N SER A 238 23.19 -12.10 -15.75
CA SER A 238 24.34 -12.88 -16.23
C SER A 238 24.01 -14.29 -16.72
N HIS A 239 22.83 -14.82 -16.37
CA HIS A 239 22.38 -16.16 -16.75
C HIS A 239 21.16 -16.17 -17.67
N VAL A 240 20.80 -15.03 -18.23
CA VAL A 240 19.66 -14.93 -19.16
C VAL A 240 20.06 -15.52 -20.51
N GLY A 241 19.25 -16.42 -21.07
CA GLY A 241 19.48 -16.88 -22.45
C GLY A 241 18.94 -18.27 -22.83
N LYS A 242 18.46 -19.08 -21.88
CA LYS A 242 17.73 -20.32 -22.22
C LYS A 242 16.24 -20.13 -21.99
N ALA A 243 15.45 -20.36 -23.03
CA ALA A 243 14.00 -20.43 -22.88
C ALA A 243 13.64 -21.57 -21.92
N LEU A 244 12.63 -21.35 -21.08
CA LEU A 244 12.09 -22.39 -20.21
C LEU A 244 11.52 -23.53 -21.06
N SER A 245 11.76 -24.77 -20.63
CA SER A 245 11.33 -25.96 -21.37
C SER A 245 9.81 -26.02 -21.50
N THR A 246 9.34 -25.95 -22.74
CA THR A 246 7.97 -26.25 -23.15
C THR A 246 8.01 -27.49 -24.05
N PRO A 247 7.19 -28.53 -23.82
CA PRO A 247 7.06 -29.62 -24.78
C PRO A 247 6.71 -29.06 -26.17
N ASP A 248 7.38 -29.54 -27.22
CA ASP A 248 6.96 -29.29 -28.59
C ASP A 248 5.70 -30.11 -28.85
N ASP A 249 4.56 -29.45 -28.98
CA ASP A 249 3.40 -30.04 -29.61
C ASP A 249 2.59 -28.99 -30.37
N ASP A 250 1.98 -29.48 -31.45
CA ASP A 250 1.47 -28.76 -32.61
C ASP A 250 0.69 -27.47 -32.29
N ASP A 251 1.05 -26.45 -33.05
CA ASP A 251 0.46 -25.12 -33.13
C ASP A 251 -0.97 -25.19 -33.69
N LYS A 252 -1.91 -25.73 -32.90
CA LYS A 252 -3.35 -25.76 -33.19
C LYS A 252 -4.22 -25.63 -31.93
N VAL A 253 -3.83 -24.78 -31.00
CA VAL A 253 -4.84 -24.13 -30.15
C VAL A 253 -4.83 -22.68 -30.55
N ARG A 254 -5.64 -22.35 -31.58
CA ARG A 254 -6.11 -20.98 -31.76
C ARG A 254 -6.58 -20.51 -30.38
N HIS A 255 -6.24 -19.28 -30.03
CA HIS A 255 -6.94 -18.56 -28.96
C HIS A 255 -8.43 -18.52 -29.33
N GLU A 256 -9.16 -19.60 -29.02
CA GLU A 256 -10.59 -19.53 -28.88
C GLU A 256 -10.77 -18.67 -27.65
N ARG A 257 -10.96 -17.36 -27.89
CA ARG A 257 -11.68 -16.51 -26.94
C ARG A 257 -12.85 -17.38 -26.48
N PRO A 258 -13.04 -17.61 -25.18
CA PRO A 258 -14.32 -18.08 -24.72
C PRO A 258 -15.32 -17.03 -25.21
N VAL A 259 -16.01 -17.36 -26.29
CA VAL A 259 -17.16 -16.59 -26.73
C VAL A 259 -18.18 -16.91 -25.66
N SER A 260 -18.24 -16.06 -24.64
CA SER A 260 -19.44 -15.96 -23.84
C SER A 260 -20.55 -15.67 -24.84
N SER A 261 -21.43 -16.64 -25.06
CA SER A 261 -22.71 -16.41 -25.73
C SER A 261 -23.30 -15.12 -25.17
N PRO A 262 -23.88 -14.22 -25.99
CA PRO A 262 -24.58 -13.08 -25.44
C PRO A 262 -25.69 -13.63 -24.57
N ALA A 263 -25.49 -13.53 -23.25
CA ALA A 263 -26.58 -13.70 -22.30
C ALA A 263 -27.69 -12.74 -22.75
N ALA A 264 -28.93 -13.17 -22.61
CA ALA A 264 -30.08 -12.29 -22.82
C ALA A 264 -29.77 -10.93 -22.17
N LEU A 265 -29.94 -9.84 -22.92
CA LEU A 265 -29.62 -8.48 -22.47
C LEU A 265 -30.10 -8.31 -21.02
N PRO A 266 -29.19 -8.12 -20.05
CA PRO A 266 -29.60 -8.03 -18.66
C PRO A 266 -30.58 -6.85 -18.49
N GLU A 267 -31.53 -6.97 -17.57
CA GLU A 267 -32.48 -5.88 -17.24
C GLU A 267 -31.76 -4.57 -16.86
N LEU A 268 -30.49 -4.66 -16.47
CA LEU A 268 -29.58 -3.57 -16.13
C LEU A 268 -28.28 -3.71 -16.94
N ARG A 269 -27.92 -2.69 -17.73
CA ARG A 269 -26.65 -2.62 -18.48
C ARG A 269 -25.79 -1.48 -17.94
N ILE A 270 -24.47 -1.55 -18.12
CA ILE A 270 -23.56 -0.44 -17.80
C ILE A 270 -23.24 0.31 -19.07
N GLU A 271 -23.71 1.55 -19.14
CA GLU A 271 -23.40 2.47 -20.22
C GLU A 271 -22.21 3.33 -19.85
N THR A 272 -21.23 3.35 -20.75
CA THR A 272 -20.02 4.15 -20.63
C THR A 272 -20.12 5.33 -21.57
N LEU A 273 -20.18 6.54 -21.02
CA LEU A 273 -20.26 7.75 -21.84
C LEU A 273 -18.86 8.29 -22.13
N HIS A 274 -18.65 8.69 -23.38
CA HIS A 274 -17.36 9.14 -23.90
C HIS A 274 -17.01 10.55 -23.43
N PHE A 275 -16.45 10.66 -22.23
CA PHE A 275 -15.78 11.86 -21.73
C PHE A 275 -14.28 11.56 -21.57
N SER A 276 -13.44 12.59 -21.72
CA SER A 276 -12.02 12.44 -21.36
C SER A 276 -11.87 12.12 -19.87
N PRO A 277 -10.78 11.47 -19.43
CA PRO A 277 -10.55 11.21 -18.02
C PRO A 277 -10.61 12.48 -17.17
N TYR A 278 -10.10 13.60 -17.71
CA TYR A 278 -10.20 14.91 -17.08
C TYR A 278 -11.65 15.32 -16.81
N TRP A 279 -12.51 15.29 -17.83
CA TRP A 279 -13.93 15.65 -17.65
C TRP A 279 -14.70 14.64 -16.81
N ALA A 280 -14.34 13.35 -16.84
CA ALA A 280 -14.91 12.36 -15.95
C ALA A 280 -14.62 12.71 -14.47
N CYS A 281 -13.38 13.05 -14.14
CA CYS A 281 -12.98 13.52 -12.81
C CYS A 281 -13.69 14.82 -12.39
N VAL A 282 -13.89 15.75 -13.31
CA VAL A 282 -14.54 17.05 -13.03
C VAL A 282 -16.05 16.91 -12.82
N LEU A 283 -16.71 16.10 -13.66
CA LEU A 283 -18.16 15.93 -13.64
C LEU A 283 -18.61 15.01 -12.51
N HIS A 284 -17.87 13.95 -12.17
CA HIS A 284 -18.33 12.97 -11.19
C HIS A 284 -18.71 13.55 -9.83
N PRO A 285 -17.89 14.43 -9.19
CA PRO A 285 -18.30 15.07 -7.93
C PRO A 285 -19.55 15.94 -8.09
N ALA A 286 -19.72 16.63 -9.23
CA ALA A 286 -20.92 17.42 -9.53
C ALA A 286 -22.15 16.52 -9.67
N LEU A 287 -22.00 15.36 -10.30
CA LEU A 287 -23.07 14.39 -10.49
C LEU A 287 -23.47 13.68 -9.20
N ARG A 288 -22.56 13.54 -8.23
CA ARG A 288 -22.86 13.02 -6.88
C ARG A 288 -23.73 13.96 -6.04
N ALA A 289 -23.89 15.23 -6.43
CA ALA A 289 -24.77 16.15 -5.73
C ALA A 289 -26.22 15.64 -5.76
N LEU A 290 -26.96 15.78 -4.65
CA LEU A 290 -28.31 15.24 -4.49
C LEU A 290 -29.27 15.64 -5.63
N ARG A 291 -29.15 16.87 -6.15
CA ARG A 291 -29.97 17.35 -7.28
C ARG A 291 -29.69 16.56 -8.56
N CYS A 292 -28.41 16.30 -8.87
CA CYS A 292 -28.00 15.53 -10.03
C CYS A 292 -28.36 14.04 -9.87
N GLN A 293 -28.19 13.47 -8.67
CA GLN A 293 -28.61 12.09 -8.39
C GLN A 293 -30.11 11.88 -8.57
N LYS A 294 -30.95 12.82 -8.12
CA LYS A 294 -32.39 12.78 -8.39
C LYS A 294 -32.69 12.83 -9.89
N LYS A 295 -31.98 13.71 -10.62
CA LYS A 295 -32.18 13.83 -12.06
C LYS A 295 -31.76 12.58 -12.84
N LEU A 296 -30.64 11.97 -12.46
CA LEU A 296 -30.18 10.69 -12.99
C LEU A 296 -31.23 9.59 -12.76
N ALA A 297 -31.78 9.51 -11.55
CA ALA A 297 -32.83 8.54 -11.23
C ALA A 297 -34.11 8.76 -12.07
N GLU A 298 -34.53 10.01 -12.31
CA GLU A 298 -35.65 10.33 -13.23
C GLU A 298 -35.38 9.85 -14.67
N MET A 299 -34.12 9.84 -15.09
CA MET A 299 -33.70 9.35 -16.41
C MET A 299 -33.44 7.83 -16.42
N GLY A 300 -33.67 7.13 -15.31
CA GLY A 300 -33.41 5.69 -15.18
C GLY A 300 -31.92 5.32 -15.15
N ALA A 301 -31.06 6.27 -14.78
CA ALA A 301 -29.60 6.09 -14.70
C ALA A 301 -29.11 6.20 -13.25
N THR A 302 -28.12 5.40 -12.89
CA THR A 302 -27.41 5.48 -11.60
C THR A 302 -25.92 5.64 -11.87
N LEU A 303 -25.32 6.70 -11.32
CA LEU A 303 -23.88 6.95 -11.46
C LEU A 303 -23.06 5.87 -10.73
N LEU A 304 -22.06 5.32 -11.41
CA LEU A 304 -21.13 4.33 -10.85
C LEU A 304 -19.80 4.98 -10.43
N PRO A 305 -18.94 4.26 -9.67
CA PRO A 305 -17.58 4.70 -9.39
C PRO A 305 -16.77 5.05 -10.66
N LEU A 306 -15.91 6.07 -10.57
CA LEU A 306 -15.05 6.49 -11.70
C LEU A 306 -14.03 5.43 -12.12
N ASN A 307 -13.50 4.71 -11.13
CA ASN A 307 -12.46 3.72 -11.27
C ASN A 307 -12.95 2.42 -10.63
N SER A 308 -12.46 1.28 -11.10
CA SER A 308 -12.58 -0.02 -10.46
C SER A 308 -11.24 -0.75 -10.50
N ASP A 309 -11.13 -1.87 -9.79
CA ASP A 309 -9.88 -2.65 -9.76
C ASP A 309 -9.45 -3.09 -11.18
N PHE A 310 -10.40 -3.43 -12.05
CA PHE A 310 -10.13 -3.86 -13.43
C PHE A 310 -10.14 -2.73 -14.46
N GLN A 311 -10.63 -1.55 -14.09
CA GLN A 311 -10.71 -0.38 -14.95
C GLN A 311 -10.24 0.87 -14.18
N PRO A 312 -8.93 1.04 -13.98
CA PRO A 312 -8.39 2.14 -13.18
C PRO A 312 -8.50 3.51 -13.88
N LYS A 313 -8.82 3.54 -15.17
CA LYS A 313 -9.02 4.78 -15.94
C LYS A 313 -10.31 5.50 -15.50
N PRO A 314 -10.24 6.76 -15.06
CA PRO A 314 -11.42 7.55 -14.73
C PRO A 314 -12.38 7.65 -15.90
N THR A 315 -13.58 7.11 -15.72
CA THR A 315 -14.60 7.05 -16.78
C THR A 315 -16.00 7.22 -16.19
N LEU A 316 -16.86 7.99 -16.86
CA LEU A 316 -18.26 8.13 -16.45
C LEU A 316 -19.06 6.91 -16.89
N ARG A 317 -19.45 6.10 -15.91
CA ARG A 317 -20.27 4.90 -16.10
C ARG A 317 -21.60 5.06 -15.40
N PHE A 318 -22.64 4.55 -16.03
CA PHE A 318 -23.99 4.58 -15.51
C PHE A 318 -24.59 3.19 -15.60
N ARG A 319 -25.15 2.71 -14.49
CA ARG A 319 -26.10 1.61 -14.53
C ARG A 319 -27.41 2.17 -15.06
N VAL A 320 -27.87 1.67 -16.19
CA VAL A 320 -29.09 2.17 -16.85
C VAL A 320 -30.12 1.07 -16.99
N THR A 321 -31.38 1.47 -17.09
CA THR A 321 -32.49 0.58 -17.41
C THR A 321 -32.74 0.52 -18.92
N GLN A 322 -33.56 -0.43 -19.36
CA GLN A 322 -33.95 -0.55 -20.78
C GLN A 322 -34.69 0.70 -21.32
N HIS A 323 -35.25 1.54 -20.44
CA HIS A 323 -36.00 2.73 -20.82
C HIS A 323 -35.17 4.02 -20.80
N THR A 324 -33.88 3.95 -20.45
CA THR A 324 -33.01 5.13 -20.41
C THR A 324 -32.66 5.60 -21.82
N ASP A 325 -33.04 6.84 -22.15
CA ASP A 325 -32.57 7.54 -23.34
C ASP A 325 -31.12 8.03 -23.12
N ILE A 326 -30.17 7.28 -23.70
CA ILE A 326 -28.73 7.55 -23.61
C ILE A 326 -28.35 8.88 -24.27
N ALA A 327 -29.05 9.28 -25.34
CA ALA A 327 -28.80 10.54 -26.02
C ALA A 327 -29.27 11.73 -25.17
N ALA A 328 -30.42 11.59 -24.49
CA ALA A 328 -30.88 12.58 -23.52
C ALA A 328 -29.94 12.69 -22.32
N LEU A 329 -29.47 11.56 -21.78
CA LEU A 329 -28.49 11.52 -20.69
C LEU A 329 -27.20 12.26 -21.11
N SER A 330 -26.67 11.96 -22.29
CA SER A 330 -25.46 12.59 -22.82
C SER A 330 -25.61 14.11 -22.97
N ARG A 331 -26.71 14.58 -23.59
CA ARG A 331 -27.01 16.03 -23.71
C ARG A 331 -27.13 16.73 -22.36
N TRP A 332 -27.74 16.07 -21.38
CA TRP A 332 -27.85 16.63 -20.04
C TRP A 332 -26.49 16.76 -19.36
N LEU A 333 -25.60 15.78 -19.52
CA LEU A 333 -24.23 15.86 -19.00
C LEU A 333 -23.40 16.95 -19.67
N GLU A 334 -23.55 17.16 -20.98
CA GLU A 334 -22.93 18.29 -21.71
C GLU A 334 -23.41 19.63 -21.16
N HIS A 335 -24.70 19.75 -20.80
CA HIS A 335 -25.21 20.96 -20.14
C HIS A 335 -24.61 21.16 -18.74
N VAL A 336 -24.51 20.09 -17.94
CA VAL A 336 -23.82 20.13 -16.64
C VAL A 336 -22.37 20.57 -16.80
N GLN A 337 -21.68 20.11 -17.84
CA GLN A 337 -20.31 20.51 -18.17
C GLN A 337 -20.20 22.01 -18.44
N GLN A 338 -21.11 22.57 -19.23
CA GLN A 338 -21.14 24.00 -19.58
C GLN A 338 -21.46 24.91 -18.38
N ASP A 339 -22.27 24.42 -17.44
CA ASP A 339 -22.69 25.17 -16.25
C ASP A 339 -21.61 25.21 -15.14
N LEU A 340 -20.55 24.41 -15.25
CA LEU A 340 -19.48 24.40 -14.25
C LEU A 340 -18.56 25.62 -14.41
N SER A 341 -18.44 26.42 -13.33
CA SER A 341 -17.49 27.53 -13.32
C SER A 341 -16.04 27.04 -13.32
N ALA A 342 -15.13 27.83 -13.92
CA ALA A 342 -13.70 27.53 -13.98
C ALA A 342 -13.09 27.17 -12.61
N ARG A 343 -13.55 27.83 -11.54
CA ARG A 343 -13.13 27.54 -10.17
C ARG A 343 -13.59 26.16 -9.67
N ARG A 344 -14.82 25.74 -10.00
CA ARG A 344 -15.32 24.39 -9.66
C ARG A 344 -14.60 23.32 -10.46
N ILE A 345 -14.32 23.58 -11.73
CA ILE A 345 -13.56 22.68 -12.61
C ILE A 345 -12.16 22.44 -12.01
N ALA A 346 -11.44 23.50 -11.67
CA ALA A 346 -10.13 23.40 -11.03
C ALA A 346 -10.19 22.67 -9.69
N TRP A 347 -11.21 22.95 -8.86
CA TRP A 347 -11.37 22.30 -7.57
C TRP A 347 -11.64 20.79 -7.69
N HIS A 348 -12.58 20.36 -8.53
CA HIS A 348 -12.93 18.94 -8.67
C HIS A 348 -11.79 18.12 -9.24
N SER A 349 -11.12 18.61 -10.28
CA SER A 349 -9.97 17.94 -10.90
C SER A 349 -8.82 17.77 -9.91
N GLN A 350 -8.45 18.84 -9.19
CA GLN A 350 -7.40 18.76 -8.18
C GLN A 350 -7.80 17.90 -6.98
N TYR A 351 -9.04 17.99 -6.49
CA TYR A 351 -9.51 17.17 -5.38
C TYR A 351 -9.42 15.68 -5.71
N PHE A 352 -9.84 15.31 -6.92
CA PHE A 352 -9.71 13.94 -7.40
C PHE A 352 -8.24 13.49 -7.42
N ALA A 353 -7.34 14.32 -7.96
CA ALA A 353 -5.91 14.02 -7.96
C ALA A 353 -5.34 13.84 -6.55
N LEU A 354 -5.78 14.64 -5.57
CA LEU A 354 -5.41 14.46 -4.16
C LEU A 354 -5.93 13.13 -3.60
N GLU A 355 -7.20 12.81 -3.83
CA GLU A 355 -7.83 11.59 -3.33
C GLU A 355 -7.15 10.33 -3.88
N GLN A 356 -6.88 10.31 -5.18
CA GLN A 356 -6.10 9.25 -5.82
C GLN A 356 -4.69 9.17 -5.21
N GLY A 357 -4.08 10.31 -4.93
CA GLY A 357 -2.74 10.35 -4.36
C GLY A 357 -2.71 9.72 -2.97
N ARG A 358 -3.69 10.04 -2.13
CA ARG A 358 -3.83 9.43 -0.82
C ARG A 358 -4.10 7.93 -0.91
N LEU A 359 -4.91 7.48 -1.86
CA LEU A 359 -5.18 6.05 -2.06
C LEU A 359 -3.93 5.30 -2.50
N MET A 360 -3.13 5.87 -3.41
CA MET A 360 -1.87 5.30 -3.85
C MET A 360 -0.82 5.29 -2.73
N ALA A 361 -0.69 6.37 -1.96
CA ALA A 361 0.16 6.45 -0.77
C ALA A 361 -0.16 5.32 0.22
N ASN A 362 -1.46 5.13 0.51
CA ASN A 362 -1.91 4.07 1.41
C ASN A 362 -1.62 2.67 0.85
N ARG A 363 -1.60 2.52 -0.48
CA ARG A 363 -1.39 1.23 -1.15
C ARG A 363 0.10 0.87 -1.29
N TRP A 364 0.95 1.82 -1.65
CA TRP A 364 2.35 1.58 -2.05
C TRP A 364 3.38 2.34 -1.21
N GLY A 365 2.94 3.22 -0.31
CA GLY A 365 3.80 4.15 0.40
C GLY A 365 4.22 5.35 -0.45
N ASP A 366 4.59 6.45 0.22
CA ASP A 366 4.88 7.74 -0.42
C ASP A 366 6.07 7.70 -1.40
N GLY A 367 7.08 6.86 -1.13
CA GLY A 367 8.28 6.76 -1.96
C GLY A 367 7.99 6.14 -3.32
N LEU A 368 7.33 4.98 -3.33
CA LEU A 368 6.97 4.28 -4.56
C LEU A 368 5.88 4.99 -5.35
N GLN A 369 4.90 5.59 -4.66
CA GLN A 369 3.91 6.41 -5.33
C GLN A 369 4.57 7.55 -6.12
N ARG A 370 5.46 8.32 -5.48
CA ARG A 370 6.19 9.41 -6.15
C ARG A 370 7.02 8.89 -7.31
N LEU A 371 7.74 7.80 -7.12
CA LEU A 371 8.54 7.16 -8.16
C LEU A 371 7.70 6.82 -9.40
N PHE A 372 6.57 6.14 -9.22
CA PHE A 372 5.69 5.79 -10.34
C PHE A 372 5.05 7.03 -10.96
N HIS A 373 4.62 8.00 -10.15
CA HIS A 373 4.01 9.24 -10.65
C HIS A 373 4.98 10.07 -11.50
N ASP A 374 6.13 10.42 -10.94
CA ASP A 374 7.12 11.29 -11.58
C ASP A 374 7.66 10.65 -12.87
N PHE A 375 7.78 9.32 -12.88
CA PHE A 375 8.16 8.58 -14.07
C PHE A 375 7.07 8.60 -15.12
N ALA A 376 5.82 8.32 -14.74
CA ALA A 376 4.68 8.16 -15.65
C ALA A 376 4.35 9.41 -16.47
N ILE A 377 4.63 10.61 -15.94
CA ILE A 377 4.42 11.88 -16.64
C ILE A 377 5.57 12.27 -17.57
N SER A 378 6.65 11.48 -17.59
CA SER A 378 7.78 11.73 -18.47
C SER A 378 7.46 11.38 -19.93
N PRO A 379 8.05 12.07 -20.92
CA PRO A 379 7.77 11.78 -22.32
C PRO A 379 8.30 10.40 -22.77
N PHE A 380 9.25 9.82 -22.04
CA PHE A 380 9.92 8.56 -22.33
C PHE A 380 9.38 7.35 -21.54
N ALA A 381 8.46 7.55 -20.59
CA ALA A 381 7.76 6.43 -19.98
C ALA A 381 7.10 5.58 -21.07
N SER A 382 7.20 4.25 -20.96
CA SER A 382 6.55 3.35 -21.89
C SER A 382 5.02 3.58 -21.88
N PRO A 383 4.29 3.36 -22.99
CA PRO A 383 2.85 3.63 -23.05
C PRO A 383 2.03 3.01 -21.90
N TYR A 384 2.35 1.77 -21.51
CA TYR A 384 1.72 1.05 -20.40
C TYR A 384 2.03 1.62 -19.00
N LEU A 385 3.00 2.54 -18.91
CA LEU A 385 3.38 3.29 -17.71
C LEU A 385 3.02 4.77 -17.79
N LYS A 386 2.52 5.28 -18.93
CA LYS A 386 2.23 6.70 -19.08
C LYS A 386 0.98 7.08 -18.31
N ALA A 387 1.10 8.15 -17.53
CA ALA A 387 -0.04 8.91 -17.07
C ALA A 387 -0.56 9.74 -18.25
N MET A 388 -1.88 9.84 -18.45
CA MET A 388 -2.42 10.82 -19.38
C MET A 388 -1.97 12.20 -18.90
N PRO A 389 -1.23 12.99 -19.70
CA PRO A 389 -0.95 14.37 -19.33
C PRO A 389 -2.28 15.11 -19.18
N ASN A 390 -2.37 16.02 -18.22
CA ASN A 390 -3.46 17.00 -18.12
C ASN A 390 -3.38 18.00 -19.30
N THR A 391 -3.36 17.52 -20.53
CA THR A 391 -3.43 18.31 -21.76
C THR A 391 -4.88 18.39 -22.20
N GLU A 392 -5.71 19.00 -21.35
CA GLU A 392 -6.82 19.81 -21.85
C GLU A 392 -6.59 21.23 -21.31
N THR A 393 -5.62 21.92 -21.92
CA THR A 393 -5.87 23.34 -22.19
C THR A 393 -7.21 23.43 -22.92
N LEU A 394 -8.09 24.34 -22.46
CA LEU A 394 -9.39 24.68 -23.03
C LEU A 394 -9.44 24.44 -24.56
N PRO A 395 -10.51 23.83 -25.09
CA PRO A 395 -10.48 23.23 -26.41
C PRO A 395 -10.27 24.29 -27.50
N HIS A 396 -9.25 24.09 -28.33
CA HIS A 396 -9.37 24.40 -29.75
C HIS A 396 -9.81 23.11 -30.46
N GLU A 397 -10.86 23.23 -31.26
CA GLU A 397 -11.45 22.16 -32.06
C GLU A 397 -10.42 21.51 -32.99
N SER A 398 -10.74 20.26 -33.37
CA SER A 398 -10.10 19.39 -34.36
C SER A 398 -8.87 18.63 -33.88
N GLU A 399 -9.07 17.36 -33.52
CA GLU A 399 -8.68 16.23 -34.37
C GLU A 399 -9.31 14.92 -33.85
N ARG A 400 -10.00 14.22 -34.76
CA ARG A 400 -10.47 12.84 -34.55
C ARG A 400 -9.40 11.88 -35.06
N LEU A 401 -9.36 10.72 -34.41
CA LEU A 401 -8.68 9.47 -34.76
C LEU A 401 -7.21 9.40 -34.31
N LEU A 402 -6.96 8.55 -33.31
CA LEU A 402 -6.28 7.26 -33.47
C LEU A 402 -6.51 6.44 -32.18
N SER A 403 -6.63 5.13 -32.32
CA SER A 403 -6.69 4.19 -31.20
C SER A 403 -5.39 4.28 -30.40
N GLU A 404 -5.41 5.04 -29.32
CA GLU A 404 -4.29 5.13 -28.38
C GLU A 404 -4.03 3.75 -27.75
N PRO A 405 -2.76 3.37 -27.53
CA PRO A 405 -2.46 2.21 -26.71
C PRO A 405 -3.19 2.36 -25.38
N GLN A 406 -3.97 1.35 -25.03
CA GLN A 406 -4.45 1.20 -23.67
C GLN A 406 -3.20 1.18 -22.79
N GLY A 407 -3.26 1.95 -21.71
CA GLY A 407 -2.17 2.15 -20.78
C GLY A 407 -2.83 2.42 -19.45
N GLU A 408 -2.24 1.91 -18.39
CA GLU A 408 -2.82 2.10 -17.07
C GLU A 408 -2.60 3.51 -16.61
N TRP A 409 -3.70 4.15 -16.23
CA TRP A 409 -3.64 5.48 -15.66
C TRP A 409 -2.96 5.43 -14.31
N LEU A 410 -1.67 5.78 -14.28
CA LEU A 410 -1.00 6.23 -13.08
C LEU A 410 -1.43 7.67 -12.82
N SER A 411 -2.19 7.88 -11.75
CA SER A 411 -2.68 9.21 -11.41
C SER A 411 -1.54 10.21 -11.31
N PRO A 412 -1.67 11.43 -11.89
CA PRO A 412 -0.67 12.46 -11.71
C PRO A 412 -0.75 13.05 -10.30
N CYS A 413 -0.35 12.30 -9.28
CA CYS A 413 -0.50 12.68 -7.88
C CYS A 413 0.74 13.34 -7.31
N GLN A 414 0.61 14.62 -7.00
CA GLN A 414 1.65 15.31 -6.25
C GLN A 414 1.87 14.68 -4.86
N PRO A 415 3.11 14.76 -4.32
CA PRO A 415 3.39 14.32 -2.96
C PRO A 415 2.46 15.02 -1.97
N LEU A 416 1.78 14.24 -1.13
CA LEU A 416 0.95 14.76 -0.07
C LEU A 416 1.76 14.89 1.22
N ARG A 417 1.53 15.96 1.98
CA ARG A 417 1.99 16.09 3.35
C ARG A 417 0.77 16.13 4.26
N ARG A 418 0.87 15.50 5.42
CA ARG A 418 -0.14 15.57 6.47
C ARG A 418 0.21 16.67 7.47
N LEU A 419 -0.73 17.59 7.69
CA LEU A 419 -0.74 18.51 8.83
C LEU A 419 -1.81 18.06 9.82
N SER A 420 -1.62 18.35 11.11
CA SER A 420 -2.60 17.97 12.14
C SER A 420 -2.73 18.98 13.28
N ILE A 421 -3.95 19.09 13.79
CA ILE A 421 -4.26 19.76 15.05
C ILE A 421 -4.70 18.67 16.02
N LEU A 422 -3.99 18.51 17.12
CA LEU A 422 -4.21 17.44 18.08
C LEU A 422 -4.57 18.03 19.43
N CYS A 423 -5.70 17.61 19.98
CA CYS A 423 -6.20 18.12 21.26
C CYS A 423 -6.39 16.97 22.23
N ARG A 424 -5.75 17.05 23.39
CA ARG A 424 -5.88 16.08 24.48
C ARG A 424 -6.75 16.65 25.60
N CYS A 425 -7.71 15.88 26.08
CA CYS A 425 -8.48 16.18 27.29
C CYS A 425 -8.63 14.94 28.18
N GLN A 426 -9.21 15.10 29.36
CA GLN A 426 -9.55 13.98 30.24
C GLN A 426 -10.76 13.20 29.66
N ALA A 427 -10.76 11.87 29.74
CA ALA A 427 -11.81 11.04 29.13
C ALA A 427 -13.21 11.26 29.73
N ARG A 428 -13.25 11.60 31.03
CA ARG A 428 -14.48 11.85 31.78
C ARG A 428 -14.97 13.30 31.66
N ASP A 429 -14.14 14.19 31.12
CA ASP A 429 -14.48 15.60 30.96
C ASP A 429 -15.19 15.82 29.62
N GLN A 430 -16.48 15.46 29.60
CA GLN A 430 -17.35 15.59 28.43
C GLN A 430 -17.50 17.05 27.99
N ALA A 431 -17.46 18.00 28.92
CA ALA A 431 -17.60 19.42 28.61
C ALA A 431 -16.40 19.94 27.81
N THR A 432 -15.19 19.61 28.27
CA THR A 432 -13.95 19.91 27.54
C THR A 432 -13.89 19.17 26.20
N ARG A 433 -14.24 17.88 26.18
CA ARG A 433 -14.29 17.10 24.94
C ARG A 433 -15.19 17.74 23.90
N ALA A 434 -16.44 18.05 24.27
CA ALA A 434 -17.41 18.67 23.36
C ALA A 434 -16.96 20.07 22.90
N ALA A 435 -16.27 20.82 23.75
CA ALA A 435 -15.70 22.11 23.39
C ALA A 435 -14.53 21.97 22.39
N ILE A 436 -13.66 20.97 22.56
CA ILE A 436 -12.61 20.61 21.59
C ILE A 436 -13.23 20.20 20.26
N GLU A 437 -14.24 19.33 20.25
CA GLU A 437 -14.92 18.88 19.02
C GLU A 437 -15.53 20.06 18.26
N ARG A 438 -16.24 20.96 18.96
CA ARG A 438 -16.78 22.20 18.35
C ARG A 438 -15.68 23.09 17.77
N TRP A 439 -14.57 23.23 18.47
CA TRP A 439 -13.46 24.04 17.99
C TRP A 439 -12.72 23.39 16.80
N LEU A 440 -12.51 22.08 16.81
CA LEU A 440 -11.93 21.36 15.66
C LEU A 440 -12.86 21.43 14.45
N ALA A 441 -14.18 21.38 14.64
CA ALA A 441 -15.15 21.62 13.58
C ALA A 441 -15.03 23.05 13.01
N LEU A 442 -14.83 24.06 13.87
CA LEU A 442 -14.56 25.43 13.44
C LEU A 442 -13.23 25.54 12.68
N CYS A 443 -12.19 24.86 13.15
CA CYS A 443 -10.89 24.78 12.47
C CYS A 443 -11.03 24.15 11.09
N GLN A 444 -11.79 23.06 10.99
CA GLN A 444 -12.11 22.40 9.73
C GLN A 444 -12.85 23.35 8.79
N GLN A 445 -13.90 24.03 9.25
CA GLN A 445 -14.64 25.00 8.44
C GLN A 445 -13.76 26.14 7.93
N ARG A 446 -12.89 26.69 8.79
CA ARG A 446 -11.96 27.76 8.41
C ARG A 446 -10.90 27.27 7.43
N THR A 447 -10.39 26.06 7.62
CA THR A 447 -9.38 25.43 6.75
C THR A 447 -9.99 25.09 5.39
N LEU A 448 -11.21 24.56 5.34
CA LEU A 448 -11.96 24.32 4.10
C LEU A 448 -12.29 25.63 3.38
N ARG A 449 -12.64 26.71 4.11
CA ARG A 449 -12.88 28.03 3.52
C ARG A 449 -11.59 28.61 2.95
N TRP A 450 -10.48 28.51 3.67
CA TRP A 450 -9.15 28.91 3.18
C TRP A 450 -8.79 28.16 1.91
N ALA A 451 -8.91 26.83 1.93
CA ALA A 451 -8.65 25.95 0.80
C ALA A 451 -9.49 26.38 -0.41
N TRP A 452 -10.80 26.53 -0.22
CA TRP A 452 -11.73 26.99 -1.26
C TRP A 452 -11.33 28.35 -1.82
N MET A 453 -10.97 29.32 -0.98
CA MET A 453 -10.51 30.66 -1.40
C MET A 453 -9.23 30.60 -2.24
N LYS A 454 -8.30 29.72 -1.89
CA LYS A 454 -7.05 29.51 -2.62
C LYS A 454 -7.25 28.73 -3.93
N GLY A 455 -8.33 27.97 -4.03
CA GLY A 455 -8.51 27.00 -5.12
C GLY A 455 -7.67 25.74 -4.94
N SER A 456 -7.08 25.53 -3.76
CA SER A 456 -6.30 24.35 -3.40
C SER A 456 -7.18 23.42 -2.57
N PRO A 457 -7.70 22.30 -3.13
CA PRO A 457 -8.44 21.35 -2.34
C PRO A 457 -7.55 20.69 -1.28
N ILE A 458 -8.19 20.12 -0.27
CA ILE A 458 -7.54 19.41 0.82
C ILE A 458 -8.37 18.17 1.17
N LEU A 459 -7.73 17.11 1.66
CA LEU A 459 -8.41 15.99 2.27
C LEU A 459 -8.31 16.15 3.76
N CYS A 460 -9.43 16.15 4.48
CA CYS A 460 -9.38 16.38 5.91
C CYS A 460 -10.29 15.42 6.67
N ASP A 461 -9.87 15.07 7.87
CA ASP A 461 -10.56 14.09 8.70
C ASP A 461 -10.43 14.48 10.18
N ILE A 462 -11.51 14.33 10.94
CA ILE A 462 -11.50 14.49 12.40
C ILE A 462 -11.60 13.11 13.00
N ARG A 463 -10.59 12.72 13.78
CA ARG A 463 -10.54 11.42 14.44
C ARG A 463 -10.44 11.58 15.94
N GLN A 464 -10.99 10.60 16.63
CA GLN A 464 -10.85 10.45 18.05
C GLN A 464 -10.00 9.21 18.37
N TRP A 465 -9.19 9.34 19.40
CA TRP A 465 -8.39 8.28 19.99
C TRP A 465 -8.68 8.23 21.49
N ASP A 466 -9.32 7.16 21.94
CA ASP A 466 -9.72 6.97 23.33
C ASP A 466 -8.56 6.43 24.18
N CYS A 467 -8.37 7.03 25.36
CA CYS A 467 -7.24 6.79 26.23
C CYS A 467 -7.69 6.43 27.65
N ALA A 468 -6.88 5.66 28.40
CA ALA A 468 -7.25 5.15 29.73
C ALA A 468 -7.94 6.19 30.67
N ASN A 469 -7.45 7.43 30.77
CA ASN A 469 -8.21 8.57 31.32
C ASN A 469 -8.12 9.85 30.47
N ALA A 470 -7.85 9.71 29.17
CA ALA A 470 -7.81 10.86 28.26
C ALA A 470 -8.61 10.60 26.99
N VAL A 471 -8.85 11.64 26.21
CA VAL A 471 -9.31 11.50 24.83
C VAL A 471 -8.44 12.43 24.02
N ILE A 472 -7.92 11.94 22.90
CA ILE A 472 -7.29 12.79 21.90
C ILE A 472 -8.24 12.92 20.73
N ILE A 473 -8.53 14.15 20.36
CA ILE A 473 -9.34 14.48 19.21
C ILE A 473 -8.43 15.26 18.28
N GLY A 474 -8.33 14.84 17.03
CA GLY A 474 -7.44 15.48 16.10
C GLY A 474 -8.07 15.70 14.75
N TYR A 475 -7.74 16.87 14.19
CA TYR A 475 -8.08 17.26 12.84
C TYR A 475 -6.83 17.09 11.98
N THR A 476 -6.91 16.23 10.97
CA THR A 476 -5.83 15.97 10.01
C THR A 476 -6.17 16.55 8.66
N VAL A 477 -5.15 17.04 7.95
CA VAL A 477 -5.27 17.60 6.62
C VAL A 477 -4.13 17.07 5.75
N ASP A 478 -4.49 16.37 4.67
CA ASP A 478 -3.56 16.02 3.60
C ASP A 478 -3.70 17.04 2.47
N LEU A 479 -2.56 17.58 2.05
CA LEU A 479 -2.48 18.58 0.99
C LEU A 479 -1.14 18.51 0.25
N PRO A 480 -1.02 19.09 -0.95
CA PRO A 480 0.26 19.19 -1.66
C PRO A 480 1.34 19.84 -0.81
N VAL A 481 2.59 19.36 -0.94
CA VAL A 481 3.75 19.93 -0.21
C VAL A 481 3.87 21.45 -0.40
N SER A 482 3.56 21.98 -1.60
CA SER A 482 3.59 23.41 -1.90
C SER A 482 2.63 24.25 -1.05
N ASP A 483 1.57 23.64 -0.51
CA ASP A 483 0.53 24.34 0.25
C ASP A 483 0.73 24.23 1.77
N VAL A 484 1.67 23.40 2.23
CA VAL A 484 1.94 23.12 3.64
C VAL A 484 2.30 24.38 4.41
N GLU A 485 3.28 25.15 3.92
CA GLU A 485 3.75 26.34 4.64
C GLU A 485 2.65 27.39 4.73
N ALA A 486 1.89 27.58 3.64
CA ALA A 486 0.77 28.52 3.62
C ALA A 486 -0.35 28.12 4.59
N LEU A 487 -0.69 26.83 4.67
CA LEU A 487 -1.70 26.35 5.63
C LEU A 487 -1.19 26.43 7.07
N ARG A 488 0.08 26.06 7.31
CA ARG A 488 0.73 26.17 8.63
C ARG A 488 0.72 27.61 9.13
N GLN A 489 1.11 28.56 8.28
CA GLN A 489 1.04 29.97 8.61
C GLN A 489 -0.41 30.40 8.87
N PHE A 490 -1.36 30.00 8.03
CA PHE A 490 -2.78 30.29 8.25
C PHE A 490 -3.26 29.79 9.61
N TRP A 491 -2.96 28.53 9.98
CA TRP A 491 -3.27 27.96 11.29
C TRP A 491 -2.63 28.76 12.42
N HIS A 492 -1.32 29.01 12.35
CA HIS A 492 -0.60 29.73 13.40
C HIS A 492 -1.12 31.16 13.61
N HIS A 493 -1.59 31.86 12.57
CA HIS A 493 -2.04 33.25 12.69
C HIS A 493 -3.55 33.40 12.92
N THR A 494 -4.35 32.47 12.40
CA THR A 494 -5.82 32.61 12.33
C THR A 494 -6.55 31.75 13.37
N LEU A 495 -6.00 30.58 13.72
CA LEU A 495 -6.54 29.74 14.78
C LEU A 495 -5.91 30.20 16.09
N ARG A 496 -6.63 31.05 16.84
CA ARG A 496 -6.06 31.65 18.04
C ARG A 496 -6.17 30.70 19.21
N MET A 497 -5.10 30.64 20.02
CA MET A 497 -5.02 29.81 21.22
C MET A 497 -6.09 30.13 22.28
N ASN A 498 -6.69 31.33 22.20
CA ASN A 498 -7.75 31.79 23.07
C ASN A 498 -9.17 31.56 22.50
N GLU A 499 -9.34 31.04 21.28
CA GLU A 499 -10.68 30.68 20.78
C GLU A 499 -11.27 29.44 21.47
N ILE A 500 -10.42 28.72 22.21
CA ILE A 500 -10.79 27.70 23.20
C ILE A 500 -10.88 28.32 24.63
N GLU A 501 -11.16 29.63 24.76
CA GLU A 501 -11.15 30.38 26.05
C GLU A 501 -11.89 29.71 27.23
N ALA A 502 -12.81 28.78 26.98
CA ALA A 502 -13.51 28.00 28.00
C ALA A 502 -12.75 26.76 28.55
N ILE A 503 -11.63 26.35 27.95
CA ILE A 503 -10.90 25.13 28.35
C ILE A 503 -9.50 25.49 28.84
N PRO A 504 -9.21 25.29 30.14
CA PRO A 504 -7.86 25.51 30.64
C PRO A 504 -6.89 24.48 30.02
N GLY A 505 -5.71 24.89 29.56
CA GLY A 505 -4.72 24.01 28.92
C GLY A 505 -3.48 24.74 28.37
N THR A 506 -2.59 24.03 27.69
CA THR A 506 -1.37 24.58 27.07
C THR A 506 -1.28 24.21 25.59
N TRP A 507 -0.79 25.14 24.78
CA TRP A 507 -0.63 24.96 23.34
C TRP A 507 0.83 24.88 22.94
N GLN A 508 1.11 24.07 21.92
CA GLN A 508 2.42 23.97 21.29
C GLN A 508 2.25 23.99 19.78
N ARG A 509 3.00 24.87 19.11
CA ARG A 509 3.16 24.84 17.66
C ARG A 509 4.26 23.85 17.31
N THR A 510 4.07 23.13 16.23
CA THR A 510 4.98 22.09 15.75
C THR A 510 5.15 22.22 14.25
N GLU A 511 6.15 21.55 13.70
CA GLU A 511 6.39 21.57 12.25
C GLU A 511 5.20 20.99 11.47
N ASP A 512 4.56 19.93 11.96
CA ASP A 512 3.40 19.33 11.27
C ASP A 512 2.05 19.76 11.85
N GLY A 513 1.99 20.91 12.53
CA GLY A 513 0.74 21.56 12.94
C GLY A 513 0.71 21.99 14.41
N MET A 514 -0.37 21.67 15.14
CA MET A 514 -0.66 22.22 16.46
C MET A 514 -1.02 21.13 17.48
N VAL A 515 -0.61 21.33 18.74
CA VAL A 515 -0.94 20.44 19.86
C VAL A 515 -1.55 21.25 21.01
N PHE A 516 -2.66 20.76 21.55
CA PHE A 516 -3.30 21.27 22.76
C PHE A 516 -3.35 20.21 23.85
N LEU A 517 -2.95 20.59 25.06
CA LEU A 517 -2.97 19.76 26.26
C LEU A 517 -3.90 20.40 27.29
N GLY A 518 -5.09 19.82 27.49
CA GLY A 518 -6.05 20.28 28.49
C GLY A 518 -5.51 20.15 29.93
N LYS A 519 -5.85 21.11 30.79
CA LYS A 519 -5.50 21.14 32.22
C LYS A 519 -6.21 19.98 32.93
N GLY A 520 -5.49 19.28 33.80
CA GLY A 520 -6.02 18.08 34.46
C GLY A 520 -6.02 16.82 33.58
N SER A 521 -5.56 16.90 32.33
CA SER A 521 -5.25 15.72 31.51
C SER A 521 -3.96 15.03 31.96
N THR A 522 -3.82 14.77 33.25
CA THR A 522 -2.69 14.01 33.78
C THR A 522 -2.73 12.59 33.21
N PRO A 523 -1.59 12.05 32.75
CA PRO A 523 -1.50 10.65 32.39
C PRO A 523 -1.97 9.79 33.57
N VAL A 524 -2.73 8.75 33.29
CA VAL A 524 -2.94 7.68 34.28
C VAL A 524 -1.60 7.01 34.42
N TYR A 525 -1.06 6.97 35.62
CA TYR A 525 0.11 6.14 35.86
C TYR A 525 -0.41 4.79 36.35
N ARG A 526 -0.36 3.76 35.52
CA ARG A 526 -0.42 2.38 36.04
C ARG A 526 0.89 2.17 36.79
N THR A 527 0.84 2.23 38.11
CA THR A 527 1.96 1.90 39.00
C THR A 527 1.78 0.45 39.45
N GLY A 528 2.88 -0.31 39.58
CA GLY A 528 2.82 -1.71 40.03
C GLY A 528 3.69 -2.65 39.21
N SER A 529 3.35 -3.93 39.25
CA SER A 529 4.04 -5.01 38.53
C SER A 529 3.49 -5.18 37.11
N ILE A 530 4.25 -5.83 36.23
CA ILE A 530 3.77 -6.27 34.92
C ILE A 530 2.75 -7.39 35.15
N MET A 531 1.62 -7.33 34.44
CA MET A 531 0.60 -8.37 34.48
C MET A 531 0.57 -9.10 33.14
N ALA A 532 0.26 -10.39 33.16
CA ALA A 532 0.07 -11.19 31.96
C ALA A 532 -1.28 -11.90 32.05
N SER A 533 -2.06 -11.84 30.98
CA SER A 533 -3.25 -12.67 30.80
C SER A 533 -3.11 -13.51 29.53
N HIS A 534 -3.75 -14.67 29.55
CA HIS A 534 -3.69 -15.64 28.47
C HIS A 534 -5.08 -16.25 28.26
N LYS A 535 -5.51 -16.33 27.00
CA LYS A 535 -6.75 -16.98 26.60
C LYS A 535 -6.48 -17.84 25.36
N ASP A 536 -6.85 -19.11 25.45
CA ASP A 536 -6.84 -20.06 24.34
C ASP A 536 -8.27 -20.20 23.77
N GLU A 537 -8.38 -20.15 22.45
CA GLU A 537 -9.55 -20.54 21.67
C GLU A 537 -9.16 -21.67 20.70
N ASP A 538 -10.12 -22.41 20.13
CA ASP A 538 -9.87 -23.67 19.39
C ASP A 538 -8.79 -23.63 18.28
N SER A 539 -8.45 -22.45 17.78
CA SER A 539 -7.38 -22.22 16.78
C SER A 539 -6.52 -20.98 17.05
N ALA A 540 -6.66 -20.34 18.21
CA ALA A 540 -6.03 -19.05 18.48
C ALA A 540 -5.51 -18.91 19.91
N MET A 541 -4.35 -18.27 20.03
CA MET A 541 -3.73 -17.90 21.31
C MET A 541 -3.75 -16.38 21.44
N HIS A 542 -4.25 -15.88 22.56
CA HIS A 542 -4.23 -14.46 22.90
C HIS A 542 -3.47 -14.26 24.22
N VAL A 543 -2.28 -13.65 24.14
CA VAL A 543 -1.50 -13.25 25.33
C VAL A 543 -1.45 -11.75 25.40
N THR A 544 -1.91 -11.18 26.51
CA THR A 544 -1.84 -9.74 26.75
C THR A 544 -0.92 -9.46 27.93
N LEU A 545 0.13 -8.68 27.68
CA LEU A 545 1.04 -8.17 28.70
C LEU A 545 0.71 -6.73 29.02
N SER A 546 0.37 -6.45 30.26
CA SER A 546 0.01 -5.14 30.79
C SER A 546 1.19 -4.54 31.56
N PHE A 547 1.76 -3.43 31.09
CA PHE A 547 2.94 -2.78 31.65
C PHE A 547 2.57 -1.59 32.55
N PRO A 548 3.36 -1.35 33.62
CA PRO A 548 3.33 -0.07 34.33
C PRO A 548 3.75 1.09 33.41
N HIS A 549 3.20 2.27 33.64
CA HIS A 549 3.54 3.48 32.86
C HIS A 549 4.94 4.03 33.18
N THR A 550 5.66 3.40 34.11
CA THR A 550 7.08 3.66 34.38
C THR A 550 8.01 2.92 33.41
N VAL A 551 7.49 1.99 32.60
CA VAL A 551 8.24 1.33 31.53
C VAL A 551 8.15 2.21 30.28
N GLU A 552 9.29 2.51 29.66
CA GLU A 552 9.29 3.33 28.45
C GLU A 552 8.63 2.58 27.29
N ALA A 553 7.81 3.27 26.50
CA ALA A 553 7.15 2.69 25.32
C ALA A 553 8.16 2.13 24.30
N GLY A 554 9.36 2.71 24.24
CA GLY A 554 10.50 2.18 23.49
C GLY A 554 10.87 0.77 23.92
N ASP A 555 11.00 0.56 25.23
CA ASP A 555 11.39 -0.75 25.79
C ASP A 555 10.29 -1.81 25.57
N ILE A 556 9.00 -1.43 25.65
CA ILE A 556 7.87 -2.34 25.38
C ILE A 556 7.85 -2.78 23.90
N ALA A 557 8.13 -1.85 22.99
CA ALA A 557 8.20 -2.16 21.57
C ALA A 557 9.41 -3.01 21.21
N VAL A 558 10.58 -2.66 21.76
CA VAL A 558 11.82 -3.44 21.61
C VAL A 558 11.62 -4.86 22.16
N LEU A 559 10.93 -5.01 23.28
CA LEU A 559 10.56 -6.31 23.83
C LEU A 559 9.70 -7.11 22.84
N GLY A 560 8.63 -6.51 22.31
CA GLY A 560 7.77 -7.16 21.31
C GLY A 560 8.53 -7.62 20.08
N GLN A 561 9.39 -6.74 19.55
CA GLN A 561 10.25 -7.07 18.40
C GLN A 561 11.23 -8.18 18.74
N SER A 562 11.94 -8.09 19.87
CA SER A 562 12.92 -9.09 20.33
C SER A 562 12.31 -10.47 20.52
N VAL A 563 11.09 -10.53 21.02
CA VAL A 563 10.33 -11.79 21.15
C VAL A 563 10.02 -12.36 19.77
N MET A 564 9.52 -11.53 18.85
CA MET A 564 9.23 -11.93 17.47
C MET A 564 10.51 -12.31 16.67
N ALA A 565 11.67 -11.82 17.09
CA ALA A 565 13.00 -12.16 16.58
C ALA A 565 13.46 -13.58 16.93
N THR A 566 12.91 -14.16 18.00
CA THR A 566 13.49 -15.36 18.58
C THR A 566 13.26 -16.56 17.66
N SER A 567 14.27 -17.40 17.49
CA SER A 567 14.26 -18.53 16.56
C SER A 567 13.07 -19.48 16.74
N MET A 568 12.52 -19.57 17.95
CA MET A 568 11.36 -20.44 18.24
C MET A 568 10.04 -19.83 17.74
N ILE A 569 9.86 -18.52 17.88
CA ILE A 569 8.72 -17.79 17.30
C ILE A 569 8.83 -17.77 15.77
N GLN A 570 10.03 -17.57 15.23
CA GLN A 570 10.28 -17.67 13.79
C GLN A 570 9.95 -19.06 13.25
N LYS A 571 10.44 -20.14 13.89
CA LYS A 571 10.10 -21.51 13.50
C LYS A 571 8.60 -21.80 13.60
N ARG A 572 7.91 -21.24 14.60
CA ARG A 572 6.45 -21.39 14.73
C ARG A 572 5.72 -20.69 13.58
N ARG A 573 6.12 -19.47 13.22
CA ARG A 573 5.60 -18.71 12.07
C ARG A 573 5.85 -19.39 10.73
N LEU A 574 7.02 -20.00 10.57
CA LEU A 574 7.48 -20.61 9.32
C LEU A 574 7.15 -22.12 9.22
N GLY A 575 6.54 -22.69 10.25
CA GLY A 575 6.31 -24.14 10.37
C GLY A 575 5.03 -24.66 9.72
N GLY A 576 4.33 -23.84 8.93
CA GLY A 576 3.16 -24.23 8.12
C GLY A 576 1.87 -24.54 8.88
N ARG A 577 1.90 -24.65 10.22
CA ARG A 577 0.70 -24.85 11.07
C ARG A 577 0.23 -23.58 11.76
N CYS A 578 0.91 -22.46 11.58
CA CYS A 578 0.55 -21.18 12.20
C CYS A 578 0.44 -20.14 11.09
N TYR A 579 -0.80 -19.77 10.75
CA TYR A 579 -1.13 -18.84 9.67
C TYR A 579 -0.75 -17.41 10.01
N ALA A 580 -0.85 -17.05 11.29
CA ALA A 580 -0.48 -15.74 11.76
C ALA A 580 0.10 -15.83 13.17
N VAL A 581 1.19 -15.10 13.39
CA VAL A 581 1.65 -14.68 14.72
C VAL A 581 1.89 -13.19 14.59
N SER A 582 1.10 -12.39 15.29
CA SER A 582 1.22 -10.93 15.30
C SER A 582 1.52 -10.44 16.70
N VAL A 583 2.26 -9.34 16.76
CA VAL A 583 2.44 -8.57 17.99
C VAL A 583 1.73 -7.22 17.83
N GLY A 584 0.85 -6.91 18.76
CA GLY A 584 0.16 -5.63 18.85
C GLY A 584 0.72 -4.83 20.02
N ILE A 585 0.95 -3.54 19.84
CA ILE A 585 1.23 -2.64 20.97
C ILE A 585 0.07 -1.65 21.10
N ASP A 586 -0.58 -1.68 22.25
CA ASP A 586 -1.56 -0.70 22.67
C ASP A 586 -0.91 0.20 23.72
N LEU A 587 -0.42 1.35 23.27
CA LEU A 587 0.20 2.36 24.14
C LEU A 587 -0.78 3.03 25.13
N MET A 588 -2.05 2.61 25.16
CA MET A 588 -3.07 3.15 26.08
C MET A 588 -3.36 2.36 27.28
N HIS A 589 -3.39 1.07 27.10
CA HIS A 589 -3.42 0.18 28.21
C HIS A 589 -1.97 -0.14 28.65
N TYR A 590 -0.96 0.38 27.92
CA TYR A 590 0.43 -0.05 28.02
C TYR A 590 0.45 -1.56 27.87
N GLU A 591 -0.21 -2.05 26.82
CA GLU A 591 -0.41 -3.46 26.55
C GLU A 591 0.39 -3.89 25.34
N LEU A 592 1.00 -5.07 25.44
CA LEU A 592 1.63 -5.77 24.33
C LEU A 592 0.85 -7.08 24.15
N THR A 593 0.19 -7.24 23.02
CA THR A 593 -0.57 -8.44 22.69
C THR A 593 0.23 -9.32 21.75
N PHE A 594 0.19 -10.63 21.99
CA PHE A 594 0.66 -11.65 21.06
C PHE A 594 -0.54 -12.49 20.67
N ASP A 595 -0.89 -12.42 19.39
CA ASP A 595 -2.03 -13.12 18.83
C ASP A 595 -1.53 -14.16 17.83
N THR A 596 -2.08 -15.37 17.89
CA THR A 596 -1.79 -16.39 16.89
C THR A 596 -3.05 -16.99 16.30
N VAL A 597 -2.96 -17.41 15.04
CA VAL A 597 -3.94 -18.24 14.34
C VAL A 597 -3.20 -19.47 13.82
N ALA A 598 -3.66 -20.66 14.16
CA ALA A 598 -2.97 -21.91 13.86
C ALA A 598 -3.92 -23.09 13.60
N ASP A 599 -3.46 -24.02 12.77
CA ASP A 599 -4.00 -25.38 12.66
C ASP A 599 -3.56 -26.19 13.88
N GLY A 600 -4.42 -26.23 14.91
CA GLY A 600 -4.29 -27.10 16.08
C GLY A 600 -4.03 -26.37 17.40
N ASP A 601 -3.61 -27.13 18.41
CA ASP A 601 -3.53 -26.69 19.82
C ASP A 601 -2.72 -25.38 20.01
N PRO A 602 -3.35 -24.28 20.47
CA PRO A 602 -2.70 -22.98 20.69
C PRO A 602 -1.64 -23.00 21.81
N SER A 603 -1.67 -24.01 22.69
CA SER A 603 -0.71 -24.18 23.80
C SER A 603 0.74 -24.24 23.33
N VAL A 604 0.97 -24.75 22.11
CA VAL A 604 2.31 -24.82 21.51
C VAL A 604 2.85 -23.42 21.18
N SER A 605 1.97 -22.50 20.76
CA SER A 605 2.34 -21.10 20.51
C SER A 605 2.65 -20.38 21.82
N PHE A 606 1.91 -20.68 22.90
CA PHE A 606 2.18 -20.13 24.23
C PHE A 606 3.52 -20.62 24.80
N ILE A 607 3.85 -21.90 24.63
CA ILE A 607 5.17 -22.45 25.01
C ILE A 607 6.30 -21.78 24.22
N ALA A 608 6.11 -21.56 22.91
CA ALA A 608 7.12 -20.86 22.10
C ALA A 608 7.34 -19.42 22.59
N LEU A 609 6.27 -18.74 23.00
CA LEU A 609 6.33 -17.40 23.59
C LEU A 609 7.08 -17.37 24.93
N LEU A 610 6.75 -18.28 25.85
CA LEU A 610 7.44 -18.41 27.14
C LEU A 610 8.95 -18.62 26.97
N ASN A 611 9.33 -19.50 26.04
CA ASN A 611 10.74 -19.76 25.73
C ASN A 611 11.43 -18.54 25.13
N ALA A 612 10.74 -17.74 24.31
CA ALA A 612 11.31 -16.51 23.77
C ALA A 612 11.67 -15.50 24.88
N PHE A 613 10.78 -15.33 25.87
CA PHE A 613 11.08 -14.52 27.05
C PHE A 613 12.20 -15.11 27.91
N GLU A 614 12.28 -16.43 28.05
CA GLU A 614 13.37 -17.08 28.81
C GLU A 614 14.75 -16.96 28.15
N VAL A 615 14.80 -16.90 26.82
CA VAL A 615 16.03 -16.62 26.09
C VAL A 615 16.47 -15.18 26.32
N LEU A 616 15.55 -14.23 26.23
CA LEU A 616 15.82 -12.80 26.38
C LEU A 616 16.07 -12.36 27.83
N SER A 617 15.76 -13.20 28.84
CA SER A 617 16.04 -12.89 30.25
C SER A 617 17.49 -13.14 30.65
N LYS A 618 18.29 -13.76 29.77
CA LYS A 618 19.73 -13.96 29.99
C LYS A 618 20.49 -12.69 29.62
N PRO A 619 21.64 -12.39 30.26
CA PRO A 619 22.46 -11.24 29.89
C PRO A 619 22.75 -11.21 28.39
N LEU A 620 22.46 -10.09 27.74
CA LEU A 620 22.73 -9.85 26.33
C LEU A 620 23.98 -8.97 26.22
N ASP A 621 24.94 -9.36 25.38
CA ASP A 621 25.99 -8.44 24.97
C ASP A 621 25.49 -7.50 23.87
N ASP A 622 26.23 -6.43 23.57
CA ASP A 622 25.80 -5.43 22.56
C ASP A 622 25.47 -6.08 21.19
N PRO A 623 26.24 -7.06 20.66
CA PRO A 623 25.88 -7.75 19.43
C PRO A 623 24.59 -8.60 19.52
N MET A 624 24.36 -9.31 20.63
CA MET A 624 23.12 -10.08 20.83
C MET A 624 21.92 -9.18 21.06
N PHE A 625 22.12 -8.06 21.75
CA PHE A 625 21.11 -7.01 21.94
C PHE A 625 20.76 -6.36 20.60
N GLU A 626 21.76 -5.97 19.82
CA GLU A 626 21.58 -5.42 18.48
C GLU A 626 20.82 -6.43 17.59
N LYS A 627 21.20 -7.72 17.62
CA LYS A 627 20.52 -8.80 16.91
C LYS A 627 19.07 -9.02 17.38
N ALA A 628 18.80 -8.92 18.68
CA ALA A 628 17.45 -9.04 19.24
C ALA A 628 16.57 -7.85 18.86
N CYS A 629 17.13 -6.64 18.82
CA CYS A 629 16.44 -5.41 18.44
C CYS A 629 16.25 -5.25 16.92
N HIS A 630 17.12 -5.86 16.10
CA HIS A 630 17.02 -5.84 14.64
C HIS A 630 16.17 -6.99 14.06
N GLY A 631 15.98 -8.07 14.82
CA GLY A 631 15.15 -9.20 14.41
C GLY A 631 13.71 -8.97 14.81
N GLY A 632 12.78 -9.10 13.87
CA GLY A 632 11.35 -8.97 14.16
C GLY A 632 10.60 -8.05 13.21
N LEU A 633 10.79 -8.20 11.89
CA LEU A 633 9.84 -7.69 10.87
C LEU A 633 8.58 -8.56 10.83
N GLY A 634 8.05 -8.94 11.99
CA GLY A 634 6.74 -9.54 12.15
C GLY A 634 5.75 -8.45 12.51
N LEU A 635 4.99 -7.99 11.51
CA LEU A 635 3.72 -7.25 11.63
C LEU A 635 3.45 -6.68 13.03
N VAL A 636 4.03 -5.52 13.33
CA VAL A 636 3.46 -4.65 14.36
C VAL A 636 2.25 -3.99 13.70
N SER A 637 1.08 -4.59 13.85
CA SER A 637 -0.18 -3.86 13.66
C SER A 637 -0.34 -2.94 14.87
N ALA A 638 0.19 -1.72 14.78
CA ALA A 638 -0.07 -0.70 15.76
C ALA A 638 -1.52 -0.19 15.60
N LYS A 639 -2.43 -0.65 16.45
CA LYS A 639 -3.65 0.10 16.73
C LYS A 639 -3.27 1.23 17.69
N TYR A 640 -3.05 2.41 17.14
CA TYR A 640 -2.68 3.57 17.93
C TYR A 640 -3.88 4.12 18.71
N ASN A 641 -3.81 4.08 20.03
CA ASN A 641 -4.38 5.12 20.87
C ASN A 641 -3.24 5.67 21.77
N LYS A 642 -3.40 6.89 22.31
CA LYS A 642 -2.25 7.81 22.57
C LYS A 642 -2.11 8.43 23.98
N SER A 643 -0.96 8.31 24.69
CA SER A 643 -0.62 9.26 25.78
C SER A 643 0.88 9.41 26.09
N GLN A 644 1.54 10.51 25.65
CA GLN A 644 2.78 11.11 26.23
C GLN A 644 3.26 12.34 25.44
N GLY A 645 4.19 13.14 25.98
CA GLY A 645 4.76 14.36 25.38
C GLY A 645 5.76 14.11 24.22
N ARG A 646 6.69 13.16 24.39
CA ARG A 646 7.65 12.71 23.35
C ARG A 646 6.97 12.07 22.14
N PHE A 647 5.80 11.50 22.39
CA PHE A 647 4.92 10.88 21.44
C PHE A 647 4.29 11.87 20.44
N HIS A 648 4.19 13.17 20.76
CA HIS A 648 3.66 14.18 19.82
C HIS A 648 4.56 14.37 18.59
N ARG A 649 5.88 14.27 18.74
CA ARG A 649 6.84 14.45 17.64
C ARG A 649 6.87 13.24 16.69
N ALA A 650 6.70 12.03 17.23
CA ALA A 650 6.49 10.82 16.44
C ALA A 650 5.10 10.81 15.77
N LEU A 651 4.07 11.35 16.43
CA LEU A 651 2.73 11.43 15.84
C LEU A 651 2.62 12.24 14.57
N LEU A 652 3.32 13.38 14.59
CA LEU A 652 3.31 14.39 13.55
C LEU A 652 3.94 13.85 12.26
N GLY A 653 4.90 12.92 12.37
CA GLY A 653 5.46 12.17 11.25
C GLY A 653 4.77 10.83 10.91
N MET A 654 3.96 10.24 11.79
CA MET A 654 3.55 8.81 11.69
C MET A 654 2.04 8.54 11.70
N VAL A 655 1.16 9.53 11.78
CA VAL A 655 -0.29 9.27 11.61
C VAL A 655 -0.52 8.80 10.18
N GLY A 656 -0.82 7.51 9.99
CA GLY A 656 -1.06 6.87 8.69
C GLY A 656 0.19 6.36 7.97
N GLN A 657 1.37 6.36 8.61
CA GLN A 657 2.55 5.65 8.15
C GLN A 657 2.92 4.55 9.14
N THR A 658 3.30 3.37 8.64
CA THR A 658 4.11 2.40 9.39
C THR A 658 5.47 3.05 9.65
N SER A 659 5.80 3.36 10.90
CA SER A 659 7.08 3.96 11.24
C SER A 659 7.54 3.51 12.61
N ALA A 660 8.82 3.16 12.67
CA ALA A 660 9.49 2.52 13.78
C ALA A 660 9.62 3.45 15.00
N ILE A 661 9.56 2.84 16.17
CA ILE A 661 9.79 3.49 17.46
C ILE A 661 11.29 3.79 17.59
N ASP A 662 11.63 4.94 18.18
CA ASP A 662 13.02 5.37 18.41
C ASP A 662 13.73 4.44 19.41
N VAL A 663 14.41 3.42 18.86
CA VAL A 663 15.14 2.36 19.58
C VAL A 663 16.47 2.83 20.19
N SER A 664 16.89 4.08 19.97
CA SER A 664 18.19 4.60 20.42
C SER A 664 18.34 4.75 21.94
N LYS A 665 17.32 4.42 22.73
CA LYS A 665 17.25 4.64 24.19
C LYS A 665 17.17 3.36 25.01
N THR A 666 17.05 2.20 24.39
CA THR A 666 16.99 0.91 25.08
C THR A 666 18.40 0.33 25.19
N THR A 667 18.74 -0.24 26.35
CA THR A 667 20.06 -0.84 26.63
C THR A 667 19.90 -2.35 26.82
N PRO A 668 20.97 -3.15 26.65
CA PRO A 668 20.94 -4.58 26.96
C PRO A 668 20.42 -4.86 28.37
N ASP A 669 20.92 -4.12 29.37
CA ASP A 669 20.52 -4.28 30.77
C ASP A 669 19.06 -3.92 31.02
N SER A 670 18.54 -2.84 30.39
CA SER A 670 17.15 -2.43 30.57
C SER A 670 16.18 -3.44 29.93
N LEU A 671 16.53 -3.99 28.76
CA LEU A 671 15.74 -5.04 28.10
C LEU A 671 15.75 -6.34 28.90
N VAL A 672 16.91 -6.82 29.35
CA VAL A 672 17.03 -8.03 30.17
C VAL A 672 16.21 -7.92 31.45
N ASN A 673 16.25 -6.77 32.13
CA ASN A 673 15.46 -6.51 33.33
C ASN A 673 13.95 -6.54 33.02
N LEU A 674 13.53 -5.90 31.92
CA LEU A 674 12.14 -5.89 31.50
C LEU A 674 11.63 -7.30 31.17
N VAL A 675 12.39 -8.06 30.39
CA VAL A 675 12.07 -9.43 30.01
C VAL A 675 11.95 -10.33 31.24
N THR A 676 12.86 -10.19 32.20
CA THR A 676 12.84 -11.00 33.44
C THR A 676 11.54 -10.79 34.21
N ARG A 677 11.05 -9.54 34.28
CA ARG A 677 9.77 -9.22 34.93
C ARG A 677 8.57 -9.76 34.16
N VAL A 678 8.61 -9.70 32.83
CA VAL A 678 7.55 -10.25 31.96
C VAL A 678 7.49 -11.77 32.08
N LEU A 679 8.64 -12.44 32.08
CA LEU A 679 8.73 -13.89 32.24
C LEU A 679 8.19 -14.33 33.61
N ALA A 680 8.48 -13.57 34.67
CA ALA A 680 7.91 -13.81 35.99
C ALA A 680 6.37 -13.67 35.98
N ALA A 681 5.84 -12.64 35.32
CA ALA A 681 4.40 -12.43 35.17
C ALA A 681 3.71 -13.55 34.38
N LEU A 682 4.34 -14.04 33.30
CA LEU A 682 3.82 -15.13 32.47
C LEU A 682 3.87 -16.50 33.19
N LYS A 683 4.87 -16.74 34.04
CA LYS A 683 5.00 -17.98 34.83
C LYS A 683 4.09 -18.03 36.05
N GLN A 684 3.54 -16.89 36.47
CA GLN A 684 2.58 -16.77 37.58
C GLN A 684 1.35 -15.99 37.11
N PRO A 685 0.53 -16.54 36.18
CA PRO A 685 -0.66 -15.86 35.73
C PRO A 685 -1.65 -15.80 36.90
N THR A 686 -1.65 -14.69 37.64
CA THR A 686 -2.76 -14.37 38.54
C THR A 686 -3.97 -14.12 37.66
N LEU A 687 -4.80 -15.16 37.50
CA LEU A 687 -6.13 -15.09 36.91
C LEU A 687 -6.88 -13.90 37.51
N HIS A 688 -7.39 -13.02 36.65
CA HIS A 688 -8.52 -12.16 36.96
C HIS A 688 -9.59 -12.32 35.90
#